data_AF-A0A3C1A6M7-F1
#
_entry.id   AF-A0A3C1A6M7-F1
#
_cell.length_a   1.000
_cell.length_b   1.000
_cell.length_c   1.000
_cell.angle_alpha   90.00
_cell.angle_beta   90.00
_cell.angle_gamma   90.00
#
_symmetry.space_group_name_H-M   'P 1'
#
loop_
_entity.id
_entity.type
_entity.pdbx_description
1 polymer ?
#
loop_
_entity_poly.entity_id
_entity_poly.type
_entity_poly.pdbx_seq_one_letter_code
_entity_poly.pdbx_strand_id
1 'polypeptide(L)'
;MTKRKNGSAYRKRRKMVTKMLNVVTVIKKLNESVTGAVENTSLWITRNAFLASGQSRIINMPRSKIGFFKKSVQNICMLFKVFFAVLKNEDILFIYPAIPLYPATSYKKYCIATDYYRLIRAVKGKARIFTYVIDLPKEQEESFGYSRIKIDKDKLLDFEDMLFSMSDKIIAVSSGFKTLLSMRCKGYENKTEILPVMLKAQKREDKKGEKTKIFYSGELERKFEKNMIRKISESLTDNEEFVILGRCGEWINEEKLAHTRYLGYVDTNTHDEIAKGCDFAVICYPNTGYYKYVTPSKLGTYMRFSLPVLAIKNDTISQFFDDCKIGECVDEEEFIDIFKSWCRDSKFLNYKSAYDKYDFYGTNIQNFKNILKLWRLRGMDKNKKFFLDCLADFLNGRQTIPQNGIDWDMIYDFAVKHQMINIIEYQCRSFMDGDTFARFSKSAKSALFYRLKIENIASILKDTCENLGIEYAFLKGPTVAPFYAVPEFRSMGDVDLLVHSEDRPRMLSALLKKGFTNKSHHNEHEWVFWYSGAEVEIHDKLIYKEVFNDEKQDAFLNDMWGYVKDSKLDESFNFIYLLHHLKKHLTSSGAGFRQFFDIACVTKNCKELNWEWIFEKLKNLNMLDFANLCFTLCSRWFDTDMNGFAGGIDEDFYEEATEKILANGIFGFSDDNNQFNMSVNRVKAGKNRFFTYFSTVMRSLFPSYKSMSAMQHYAFLRNKPFLLPAAWIYRAFWGIKNGKRKRFTASIASVFVSKKKLDERVEEMKKWKLD
;
A
#
# COMPACT_ATOMS: atom_id res chain seq x y z
N MET A 1 33.59 4.00 30.04
CA MET A 1 33.76 3.68 28.60
C MET A 1 32.41 3.44 27.92
N THR A 2 31.62 4.49 27.61
CA THR A 2 30.30 4.34 26.97
C THR A 2 29.91 5.58 26.14
N LYS A 3 30.84 6.11 25.34
CA LYS A 3 30.57 7.20 24.38
C LYS A 3 31.03 6.97 22.95
N ARG A 4 31.53 5.77 22.60
CA ARG A 4 32.12 5.51 21.25
C ARG A 4 31.27 4.72 20.26
N LYS A 5 30.09 4.17 20.60
CA LYS A 5 29.29 3.36 19.64
C LYS A 5 28.24 4.13 18.82
N ASN A 6 27.72 5.29 19.27
CA ASN A 6 26.71 6.06 18.51
C ASN A 6 27.28 7.05 17.46
N GLY A 7 28.59 7.28 17.45
CA GLY A 7 29.25 8.18 16.49
C GLY A 7 29.43 7.59 15.09
N SER A 8 29.41 6.26 14.94
CA SER A 8 29.67 5.56 13.68
C SER A 8 28.53 5.71 12.67
N ALA A 9 27.28 5.52 13.10
CA ALA A 9 26.11 5.66 12.23
C ALA A 9 25.87 7.12 11.82
N TYR A 10 26.11 8.08 12.73
CA TYR A 10 25.96 9.51 12.44
C TYR A 10 27.08 10.04 11.51
N ARG A 11 28.34 9.61 11.69
CA ARG A 11 29.43 9.93 10.74
C ARG A 11 29.22 9.27 9.37
N LYS A 12 28.71 8.04 9.32
CA LYS A 12 28.32 7.38 8.05
C LYS A 12 27.24 8.19 7.34
N ARG A 13 26.15 8.58 8.03
CA ARG A 13 25.06 9.40 7.47
C ARG A 13 25.53 10.79 7.00
N ARG A 14 26.43 11.46 7.73
CA ARG A 14 26.95 12.79 7.34
C ARG A 14 27.88 12.71 6.12
N LYS A 15 28.81 11.74 6.06
CA LYS A 15 29.63 11.47 4.85
C LYS A 15 28.76 11.10 3.64
N MET A 16 27.64 10.43 3.88
CA MET A 16 26.69 9.99 2.85
C MET A 16 25.87 11.16 2.28
N VAL A 17 25.41 12.09 3.11
CA VAL A 17 24.77 13.36 2.68
C VAL A 17 25.75 14.23 1.87
N THR A 18 27.03 14.28 2.26
CA THR A 18 28.06 15.00 1.50
C THR A 18 28.34 14.36 0.14
N LYS A 19 28.37 13.01 0.04
CA LYS A 19 28.45 12.30 -1.25
C LYS A 19 27.25 12.63 -2.15
N MET A 20 26.05 12.71 -1.58
CA MET A 20 24.82 12.99 -2.33
C MET A 20 24.79 14.43 -2.88
N LEU A 21 25.28 15.42 -2.12
CA LEU A 21 25.46 16.79 -2.59
C LEU A 21 26.51 16.89 -3.72
N ASN A 22 27.57 16.08 -3.66
CA ASN A 22 28.58 16.00 -4.72
C ASN A 22 28.01 15.36 -6.00
N VAL A 23 27.19 14.30 -5.89
CA VAL A 23 26.48 13.67 -7.01
C VAL A 23 25.56 14.69 -7.71
N VAL A 24 24.79 15.47 -6.95
CA VAL A 24 23.91 16.55 -7.49
C VAL A 24 24.72 17.63 -8.21
N THR A 25 25.88 18.01 -7.65
CA THR A 25 26.76 19.04 -8.23
C THR A 25 27.44 18.56 -9.53
N VAL A 26 27.79 17.28 -9.60
CA VAL A 26 28.38 16.64 -10.80
C VAL A 26 27.34 16.43 -11.90
N ILE A 27 26.11 16.03 -11.56
CA ILE A 27 25.00 15.91 -12.53
C ILE A 27 24.68 17.29 -13.15
N LYS A 28 24.77 18.37 -12.38
CA LYS A 28 24.56 19.74 -12.88
C LYS A 28 25.64 20.19 -13.88
N LYS A 29 26.85 19.63 -13.82
CA LYS A 29 28.00 19.96 -14.70
C LYS A 29 28.12 19.07 -15.95
N LEU A 30 27.35 18.00 -16.08
CA LEU A 30 27.54 16.98 -17.14
C LEU A 30 26.64 17.11 -18.37
N ASN A 31 26.02 18.27 -18.56
CA ASN A 31 24.89 18.44 -19.46
C ASN A 31 25.28 18.90 -20.88
N GLU A 32 26.33 18.31 -21.46
CA GLU A 32 26.72 18.47 -22.86
C GLU A 32 27.04 17.09 -23.47
N SER A 33 26.04 16.44 -24.10
CA SER A 33 26.16 15.46 -25.20
C SER A 33 24.91 14.55 -25.36
N VAL A 34 24.14 14.82 -26.41
CA VAL A 34 23.61 13.93 -27.47
C VAL A 34 22.87 12.60 -27.12
N THR A 35 21.54 12.66 -27.40
CA THR A 35 20.56 11.77 -28.11
C THR A 35 20.27 10.28 -27.79
N GLY A 36 18.96 9.99 -27.66
CA GLY A 36 18.15 9.10 -28.53
C GLY A 36 18.48 7.61 -28.61
N ALA A 37 17.69 6.73 -27.95
CA ALA A 37 17.62 5.29 -28.30
C ALA A 37 16.51 4.43 -27.65
N VAL A 38 15.74 4.87 -26.63
CA VAL A 38 14.93 3.94 -25.79
C VAL A 38 13.41 4.23 -25.81
N GLU A 39 12.87 4.79 -26.90
CA GLU A 39 11.48 5.31 -26.89
C GLU A 39 10.38 4.37 -27.43
N ASN A 40 10.70 3.15 -27.88
CA ASN A 40 9.71 2.27 -28.51
C ASN A 40 8.99 1.32 -27.54
N THR A 41 7.70 1.61 -27.35
CA THR A 41 6.55 0.70 -27.19
C THR A 41 6.45 -0.18 -25.92
N SER A 42 7.55 -0.65 -25.33
CA SER A 42 7.53 -1.44 -24.08
C SER A 42 7.16 -0.63 -22.83
N LEU A 43 7.38 0.69 -22.87
CA LEU A 43 7.11 1.63 -21.77
C LEU A 43 5.60 1.94 -21.56
N TRP A 44 4.73 1.58 -22.50
CA TRP A 44 3.28 1.84 -22.35
C TRP A 44 2.58 0.73 -21.55
N ILE A 45 3.15 -0.48 -21.53
CA ILE A 45 2.51 -1.73 -21.09
C ILE A 45 2.20 -1.76 -19.58
N THR A 46 2.92 -1.00 -18.77
CA THR A 46 2.74 -0.93 -17.31
C THR A 46 2.13 0.39 -16.82
N ARG A 47 1.88 1.35 -17.72
CA ARG A 47 1.52 2.74 -17.35
C ARG A 47 0.10 2.88 -16.80
N ASN A 48 -0.89 2.29 -17.47
CA ASN A 48 -2.31 2.43 -17.11
C ASN A 48 -2.82 1.27 -16.26
N ALA A 49 -2.00 0.23 -16.11
CA ALA A 49 -2.35 -0.95 -15.37
C ALA A 49 -2.30 -0.70 -13.84
N PHE A 50 -1.33 0.06 -13.37
CA PHE A 50 -0.97 0.01 -11.95
C PHE A 50 -1.41 1.20 -11.10
N LEU A 51 -2.05 2.21 -11.70
CA LEU A 51 -2.40 3.46 -11.01
C LEU A 51 -3.58 3.33 -10.03
N ALA A 52 -4.03 2.10 -9.74
CA ALA A 52 -5.19 1.79 -8.90
C ALA A 52 -4.84 1.09 -7.55
N SER A 53 -3.63 1.26 -7.00
CA SER A 53 -3.26 0.73 -5.67
C SER A 53 -2.59 1.79 -4.80
N GLY A 54 -3.36 2.35 -3.85
CA GLY A 54 -2.97 3.47 -2.97
C GLY A 54 -1.80 3.24 -2.00
N GLN A 55 -0.98 2.19 -2.15
CA GLN A 55 0.12 1.86 -1.22
C GLN A 55 1.48 1.53 -1.88
N SER A 56 1.60 1.51 -3.21
CA SER A 56 2.87 1.22 -3.91
C SER A 56 3.27 2.38 -4.81
N ARG A 57 4.49 2.90 -4.69
CA ARG A 57 4.99 3.99 -5.56
C ARG A 57 5.75 3.44 -6.75
N ILE A 58 5.11 3.46 -7.93
CA ILE A 58 5.83 3.35 -9.20
C ILE A 58 6.46 4.70 -9.53
N ILE A 59 7.74 4.68 -9.84
CA ILE A 59 8.51 5.86 -10.15
C ILE A 59 8.67 5.90 -11.68
N ASN A 60 7.77 6.63 -12.36
CA ASN A 60 7.67 6.76 -13.83
C ASN A 60 8.24 8.07 -14.42
N MET A 61 8.81 8.01 -15.64
CA MET A 61 9.11 9.18 -16.48
C MET A 61 7.92 9.54 -17.40
N PRO A 62 7.46 10.80 -17.46
CA PRO A 62 6.45 11.23 -18.43
C PRO A 62 7.05 11.43 -19.84
N ARG A 63 6.26 11.12 -20.88
CA ARG A 63 6.52 11.55 -22.28
C ARG A 63 6.15 13.04 -22.40
N SER A 64 7.09 13.88 -22.83
CA SER A 64 6.76 15.20 -23.39
C SER A 64 7.77 15.61 -24.46
N LYS A 65 7.26 16.04 -25.62
CA LYS A 65 7.99 16.79 -26.66
C LYS A 65 8.38 18.18 -26.12
N ILE A 66 9.27 18.26 -25.13
CA ILE A 66 9.68 19.53 -24.51
C ILE A 66 11.15 19.41 -24.06
N GLY A 67 11.94 20.46 -24.31
CA GLY A 67 13.40 20.49 -24.35
C GLY A 67 14.20 19.94 -23.15
N PHE A 68 15.49 19.71 -23.45
CA PHE A 68 16.55 19.08 -22.67
C PHE A 68 16.60 19.41 -21.17
N PHE A 69 16.29 20.66 -20.78
CA PHE A 69 16.37 21.12 -19.39
C PHE A 69 15.32 20.50 -18.46
N LYS A 70 14.11 20.16 -18.95
CA LYS A 70 13.04 19.55 -18.13
C LYS A 70 13.28 18.06 -17.84
N LYS A 71 13.89 17.32 -18.77
CA LYS A 71 14.17 15.87 -18.62
C LYS A 71 15.20 15.59 -17.52
N SER A 72 16.21 16.45 -17.39
CA SER A 72 17.24 16.35 -16.33
C SER A 72 16.70 16.65 -14.93
N VAL A 73 15.81 17.65 -14.79
CA VAL A 73 15.14 17.95 -13.51
C VAL A 73 14.22 16.79 -13.10
N GLN A 74 13.49 16.20 -14.05
CA GLN A 74 12.63 15.04 -13.78
C GLN A 74 13.44 13.84 -13.28
N ASN A 75 14.58 13.53 -13.91
CA ASN A 75 15.44 12.43 -13.46
C ASN A 75 15.96 12.64 -12.04
N ILE A 76 16.36 13.87 -11.69
CA ILE A 76 16.80 14.20 -10.32
C ILE A 76 15.64 14.05 -9.32
N CYS A 77 14.46 14.59 -9.62
CA CYS A 77 13.28 14.42 -8.78
C CYS A 77 12.94 12.94 -8.53
N MET A 78 13.16 12.09 -9.52
CA MET A 78 12.90 10.65 -9.43
C MET A 78 13.90 9.94 -8.53
N LEU A 79 15.18 10.29 -8.61
CA LEU A 79 16.20 9.79 -7.68
C LEU A 79 15.86 10.16 -6.22
N PHE A 80 15.34 11.36 -5.98
CA PHE A 80 14.84 11.73 -4.65
C PHE A 80 13.61 10.93 -4.25
N LYS A 81 12.67 10.68 -5.18
CA LYS A 81 11.47 9.88 -4.89
C LYS A 81 11.82 8.45 -4.45
N VAL A 82 12.72 7.77 -5.16
CA VAL A 82 13.18 6.41 -4.78
C VAL A 82 13.84 6.48 -3.40
N PHE A 83 14.75 7.43 -3.20
CA PHE A 83 15.48 7.58 -1.93
C PHE A 83 14.53 7.81 -0.74
N PHE A 84 13.52 8.67 -0.89
CA PHE A 84 12.54 8.90 0.16
C PHE A 84 11.57 7.73 0.35
N ALA A 85 11.20 7.01 -0.71
CA ALA A 85 10.39 5.79 -0.61
C ALA A 85 11.13 4.73 0.22
N VAL A 86 12.43 4.52 -0.04
CA VAL A 86 13.28 3.64 0.74
C VAL A 86 13.34 4.06 2.21
N LEU A 87 13.57 5.34 2.50
CA LEU A 87 13.60 5.83 3.89
C LEU A 87 12.28 5.69 4.64
N LYS A 88 11.16 5.55 3.91
CA LYS A 88 9.82 5.30 4.47
C LYS A 88 9.46 3.81 4.55
N ASN A 89 10.37 2.91 4.17
CA ASN A 89 10.12 1.48 4.03
C ASN A 89 8.97 1.15 3.06
N GLU A 90 8.79 1.94 2.01
CA GLU A 90 7.82 1.64 0.94
C GLU A 90 8.36 0.55 0.00
N ASP A 91 7.46 -0.25 -0.59
CA ASP A 91 7.82 -1.22 -1.63
C ASP A 91 8.14 -0.51 -2.96
N ILE A 92 9.20 -0.97 -3.64
CA ILE A 92 9.72 -0.36 -4.87
C ILE A 92 9.80 -1.40 -5.97
N LEU A 93 9.26 -1.07 -7.15
CA LEU A 93 9.40 -1.86 -8.37
C LEU A 93 10.30 -1.13 -9.36
N PHE A 94 11.45 -1.72 -9.68
CA PHE A 94 12.29 -1.34 -10.79
C PHE A 94 11.90 -2.12 -12.04
N ILE A 95 11.82 -1.43 -13.18
CA ILE A 95 11.67 -2.04 -14.50
C ILE A 95 13.02 -1.87 -15.20
N TYR A 96 13.77 -2.96 -15.37
CA TYR A 96 15.08 -2.94 -16.01
C TYR A 96 14.96 -3.22 -17.51
N PRO A 97 15.58 -2.41 -18.40
CA PRO A 97 16.59 -1.37 -18.16
C PRO A 97 16.04 0.05 -17.92
N ALA A 98 14.72 0.23 -17.89
CA ALA A 98 14.04 1.52 -17.70
C ALA A 98 14.10 2.10 -16.27
N ILE A 99 15.23 1.92 -15.58
CA ILE A 99 15.46 2.40 -14.22
C ILE A 99 15.91 3.87 -14.19
N PRO A 100 15.69 4.61 -13.08
CA PRO A 100 16.27 5.93 -12.89
C PRO A 100 17.80 5.87 -13.03
N LEU A 101 18.39 6.75 -13.84
CA LEU A 101 19.85 6.84 -14.01
C LEU A 101 20.50 5.52 -14.52
N TYR A 102 20.03 5.02 -15.66
CA TYR A 102 20.62 3.86 -16.35
C TYR A 102 22.07 4.13 -16.81
N PRO A 103 23.06 3.26 -16.50
CA PRO A 103 24.49 3.56 -16.64
C PRO A 103 25.06 3.45 -18.06
N ALA A 104 24.38 2.78 -18.99
CA ALA A 104 24.97 2.32 -20.26
C ALA A 104 25.51 3.40 -21.21
N THR A 105 25.11 4.66 -21.05
CA THR A 105 25.35 5.70 -22.08
C THR A 105 26.64 6.50 -21.89
N SER A 106 27.29 6.45 -20.72
CA SER A 106 28.63 7.02 -20.52
C SER A 106 29.27 6.54 -19.21
N TYR A 107 30.61 6.52 -19.16
CA TYR A 107 31.35 6.15 -17.94
C TYR A 107 30.99 7.05 -16.74
N LYS A 108 30.74 8.33 -16.98
CA LYS A 108 30.33 9.26 -15.92
C LYS A 108 28.94 8.92 -15.37
N LYS A 109 27.98 8.53 -16.22
CA LYS A 109 26.66 8.05 -15.76
C LYS A 109 26.78 6.74 -15.00
N TYR A 110 27.65 5.82 -15.44
CA TYR A 110 27.96 4.60 -14.70
C TYR A 110 28.41 4.91 -13.26
N CYS A 111 29.41 5.76 -13.06
CA CYS A 111 29.88 6.10 -11.71
C CYS A 111 28.76 6.68 -10.83
N ILE A 112 27.95 7.59 -11.37
CA ILE A 112 26.86 8.25 -10.64
C ILE A 112 25.75 7.24 -10.31
N ALA A 113 25.38 6.37 -11.26
CA ALA A 113 24.39 5.31 -11.06
C ALA A 113 24.84 4.35 -9.96
N THR A 114 26.06 3.85 -10.06
CA THR A 114 26.63 2.90 -9.11
C THR A 114 26.69 3.49 -7.69
N ASP A 115 27.14 4.74 -7.53
CA ASP A 115 27.15 5.40 -6.22
C ASP A 115 25.72 5.59 -5.65
N TYR A 116 24.77 5.94 -6.51
CA TYR A 116 23.38 6.13 -6.11
C TYR A 116 22.71 4.82 -5.68
N TYR A 117 22.87 3.73 -6.43
CA TYR A 117 22.24 2.46 -6.05
C TYR A 117 22.95 1.76 -4.89
N ARG A 118 24.27 1.96 -4.70
CA ARG A 118 24.96 1.60 -3.45
C ARG A 118 24.41 2.35 -2.25
N LEU A 119 24.10 3.64 -2.41
CA LEU A 119 23.44 4.45 -1.39
C LEU A 119 22.08 3.84 -1.04
N ILE A 120 21.23 3.56 -2.04
CA ILE A 120 19.92 2.92 -1.86
C ILE A 120 20.05 1.59 -1.11
N ARG A 121 20.94 0.70 -1.55
CA ARG A 121 21.23 -0.57 -0.87
C ARG A 121 21.62 -0.37 0.60
N ALA A 122 22.43 0.64 0.90
CA ALA A 122 22.89 0.94 2.26
C ALA A 122 21.80 1.57 3.16
N VAL A 123 20.78 2.23 2.60
CA VAL A 123 19.65 2.79 3.36
C VAL A 123 18.37 1.97 3.29
N LYS A 124 18.37 0.86 2.55
CA LYS A 124 17.20 0.00 2.26
C LYS A 124 16.35 -0.31 3.49
N GLY A 125 16.98 -0.62 4.62
CA GLY A 125 16.24 -0.93 5.86
C GLY A 125 15.27 -2.09 5.65
N LYS A 126 13.98 -1.87 5.94
CA LYS A 126 12.88 -2.83 5.71
C LYS A 126 12.18 -2.65 4.35
N ALA A 127 12.59 -1.66 3.53
CA ALA A 127 12.00 -1.44 2.22
C ALA A 127 12.24 -2.65 1.31
N ARG A 128 11.20 -3.15 0.63
CA ARG A 128 11.35 -4.23 -0.35
C ARG A 128 11.57 -3.67 -1.75
N ILE A 129 12.51 -4.25 -2.48
CA ILE A 129 12.88 -3.89 -3.84
C ILE A 129 12.63 -5.08 -4.75
N PHE A 130 11.77 -4.89 -5.74
CA PHE A 130 11.48 -5.83 -6.81
C PHE A 130 12.12 -5.31 -8.09
N THR A 131 12.77 -6.18 -8.87
CA THR A 131 13.30 -5.81 -10.18
C THR A 131 12.68 -6.68 -11.25
N TYR A 132 11.81 -6.08 -12.07
CA TYR A 132 11.24 -6.71 -13.25
C TYR A 132 12.16 -6.49 -14.45
N VAL A 133 12.79 -7.57 -14.89
CA VAL A 133 13.74 -7.54 -16.00
C VAL A 133 12.97 -7.88 -17.27
N ILE A 134 12.81 -6.88 -18.13
CA ILE A 134 12.13 -7.03 -19.42
C ILE A 134 13.11 -7.15 -20.59
N ASP A 135 14.37 -6.77 -20.37
CA ASP A 135 15.40 -6.77 -21.41
C ASP A 135 16.80 -6.82 -20.78
N LEU A 136 17.77 -7.34 -21.53
CA LEU A 136 19.20 -7.33 -21.21
C LEU A 136 19.94 -6.63 -22.36
N PRO A 137 20.19 -5.32 -22.26
CA PRO A 137 20.64 -4.52 -23.40
C PRO A 137 21.98 -4.93 -24.01
N LYS A 138 22.87 -5.58 -23.25
CA LYS A 138 24.17 -6.00 -23.77
C LYS A 138 24.05 -7.20 -24.70
N GLU A 139 23.31 -8.22 -24.29
CA GLU A 139 22.99 -9.42 -25.05
C GLU A 139 22.18 -9.04 -26.30
N GLN A 140 21.29 -8.07 -26.15
CA GLN A 140 20.59 -7.44 -27.24
C GLN A 140 21.60 -6.82 -28.23
N GLU A 141 22.47 -5.91 -27.81
CA GLU A 141 23.49 -5.29 -28.68
C GLU A 141 24.43 -6.29 -29.37
N GLU A 142 24.92 -7.29 -28.64
CA GLU A 142 25.76 -8.37 -29.19
C GLU A 142 25.02 -9.13 -30.30
N SER A 143 23.70 -9.31 -30.17
CA SER A 143 22.87 -9.97 -31.19
C SER A 143 22.45 -9.04 -32.34
N PHE A 144 22.49 -7.72 -32.12
CA PHE A 144 22.10 -6.72 -33.12
C PHE A 144 23.28 -6.15 -33.91
N GLY A 145 24.52 -6.29 -33.44
CA GLY A 145 25.71 -5.79 -34.14
C GLY A 145 25.92 -4.27 -34.06
N TYR A 146 25.29 -3.58 -33.09
CA TYR A 146 25.45 -2.13 -32.86
C TYR A 146 25.97 -1.85 -31.44
N SER A 147 26.69 -0.73 -31.26
CA SER A 147 27.28 -0.33 -29.97
C SER A 147 26.60 0.93 -29.40
N ARG A 148 25.39 0.82 -28.82
CA ARG A 148 24.74 1.94 -28.10
C ARG A 148 25.18 2.01 -26.62
N ILE A 149 25.67 0.91 -26.05
CA ILE A 149 26.33 0.85 -24.75
C ILE A 149 27.75 1.38 -24.93
N LYS A 150 28.03 2.52 -24.30
CA LYS A 150 29.33 3.21 -24.37
C LYS A 150 30.24 2.88 -23.19
N ILE A 151 29.90 1.86 -22.42
CA ILE A 151 30.69 1.38 -21.28
C ILE A 151 31.11 -0.07 -21.53
N ASP A 152 32.21 -0.46 -20.90
CA ASP A 152 32.71 -1.82 -20.98
C ASP A 152 31.71 -2.85 -20.40
N LYS A 153 31.75 -4.08 -20.94
CA LYS A 153 30.84 -5.18 -20.58
C LYS A 153 30.91 -5.52 -19.10
N ASP A 154 32.10 -5.56 -18.52
CA ASP A 154 32.32 -5.95 -17.12
C ASP A 154 31.72 -4.91 -16.18
N LYS A 155 31.76 -3.63 -16.56
CA LYS A 155 31.15 -2.55 -15.77
C LYS A 155 29.62 -2.62 -15.77
N LEU A 156 29.01 -2.94 -16.90
CA LEU A 156 27.55 -3.11 -16.93
C LEU A 156 27.14 -4.34 -16.12
N LEU A 157 27.91 -5.43 -16.21
CA LEU A 157 27.77 -6.63 -15.39
C LEU A 157 27.83 -6.33 -13.88
N ASP A 158 28.85 -5.58 -13.45
CA ASP A 158 29.01 -5.16 -12.05
C ASP A 158 27.80 -4.37 -11.55
N PHE A 159 27.24 -3.50 -12.41
CA PHE A 159 26.05 -2.73 -12.07
C PHE A 159 24.81 -3.62 -11.93
N GLU A 160 24.61 -4.53 -12.89
CA GLU A 160 23.51 -5.48 -12.90
C GLU A 160 23.55 -6.37 -11.64
N ASP A 161 24.70 -6.93 -11.30
CA ASP A 161 24.88 -7.73 -10.08
C ASP A 161 24.57 -6.91 -8.81
N MET A 162 25.01 -5.66 -8.74
CA MET A 162 24.66 -4.76 -7.64
C MET A 162 23.15 -4.50 -7.57
N LEU A 163 22.47 -4.26 -8.70
CA LEU A 163 21.03 -4.02 -8.77
C LEU A 163 20.23 -5.26 -8.33
N PHE A 164 20.62 -6.43 -8.84
CA PHE A 164 19.96 -7.69 -8.58
C PHE A 164 20.21 -8.20 -7.17
N SER A 165 21.43 -8.04 -6.63
CA SER A 165 21.75 -8.40 -5.24
C SER A 165 20.94 -7.62 -4.20
N MET A 166 20.63 -6.35 -4.47
CA MET A 166 19.78 -5.56 -3.57
C MET A 166 18.28 -5.82 -3.73
N SER A 167 17.89 -6.52 -4.80
CA SER A 167 16.50 -6.90 -5.03
C SER A 167 16.13 -8.07 -4.11
N ASP A 168 14.96 -8.00 -3.48
CA ASP A 168 14.38 -9.11 -2.72
C ASP A 168 13.85 -10.17 -3.68
N LYS A 169 13.31 -9.73 -4.82
CA LYS A 169 12.84 -10.58 -5.91
C LYS A 169 13.22 -10.01 -7.26
N ILE A 170 13.57 -10.91 -8.17
CA ILE A 170 13.85 -10.64 -9.57
C ILE A 170 12.73 -11.30 -10.35
N ILE A 171 12.14 -10.57 -11.29
CA ILE A 171 11.00 -11.06 -12.06
C ILE A 171 11.46 -11.16 -13.52
N ALA A 172 11.33 -12.36 -14.08
CA ALA A 172 11.60 -12.68 -15.47
C ALA A 172 10.29 -12.70 -16.27
N VAL A 173 10.35 -12.31 -17.55
CA VAL A 173 9.16 -12.31 -18.41
C VAL A 173 8.72 -13.70 -18.88
N SER A 174 9.62 -14.68 -18.89
CA SER A 174 9.34 -16.05 -19.33
C SER A 174 10.32 -17.05 -18.70
N SER A 175 10.06 -18.35 -18.86
CA SER A 175 10.99 -19.43 -18.47
C SER A 175 12.30 -19.37 -19.24
N GLY A 176 12.27 -19.18 -20.56
CA GLY A 176 13.47 -18.99 -21.37
C GLY A 176 14.28 -17.77 -20.94
N PHE A 177 13.60 -16.66 -20.63
CA PHE A 177 14.25 -15.44 -20.14
C PHE A 177 14.82 -15.63 -18.73
N LYS A 178 14.15 -16.42 -17.88
CA LYS A 178 14.68 -16.83 -16.58
C LYS A 178 15.97 -17.64 -16.74
N THR A 179 16.05 -18.54 -17.71
CA THR A 179 17.29 -19.28 -18.02
C THR A 179 18.41 -18.33 -18.41
N LEU A 180 18.13 -17.36 -19.30
CA LEU A 180 19.10 -16.33 -19.68
C LEU A 180 19.55 -15.49 -18.48
N LEU A 181 18.62 -15.10 -17.62
CA LEU A 181 18.89 -14.39 -16.37
C LEU A 181 19.73 -15.23 -15.38
N SER A 182 19.45 -16.51 -15.25
CA SER A 182 20.23 -17.42 -14.38
C SER A 182 21.65 -17.62 -14.90
N MET A 183 21.86 -17.66 -16.22
CA MET A 183 23.20 -17.65 -16.81
C MET A 183 23.93 -16.34 -16.51
N ARG A 184 23.20 -15.21 -16.48
CA ARG A 184 23.74 -13.86 -16.26
C ARG A 184 23.99 -13.53 -14.79
N CYS A 185 23.15 -14.03 -13.89
CA CYS A 185 23.07 -13.61 -12.50
C CYS A 185 23.14 -14.84 -11.58
N LYS A 186 24.28 -15.53 -11.61
CA LYS A 186 24.53 -16.74 -10.79
C LYS A 186 24.32 -16.43 -9.30
N GLY A 187 23.51 -17.25 -8.62
CA GLY A 187 23.28 -17.17 -7.17
C GLY A 187 22.00 -16.44 -6.74
N TYR A 188 21.16 -15.99 -7.68
CA TYR A 188 19.86 -15.38 -7.38
C TYR A 188 18.65 -16.24 -7.81
N GLU A 189 18.87 -17.51 -8.15
CA GLU A 189 17.84 -18.41 -8.69
C GLU A 189 16.65 -18.57 -7.74
N ASN A 190 16.90 -18.57 -6.44
CA ASN A 190 15.90 -18.63 -5.37
C ASN A 190 15.08 -17.33 -5.21
N LYS A 191 15.53 -16.22 -5.80
CA LYS A 191 14.84 -14.93 -5.83
C LYS A 191 14.14 -14.66 -7.17
N THR A 192 14.36 -15.51 -8.18
CA THR A 192 13.85 -15.27 -9.53
C THR A 192 12.52 -15.98 -9.77
N GLU A 193 11.50 -15.19 -10.11
CA GLU A 193 10.15 -15.66 -10.40
C GLU A 193 9.75 -15.29 -11.83
N ILE A 194 8.80 -16.04 -12.42
CA ILE A 194 8.33 -15.80 -13.78
C ILE A 194 6.99 -15.08 -13.71
N LEU A 195 6.88 -13.95 -14.41
CA LEU A 195 5.64 -13.22 -14.59
C LEU A 195 5.52 -12.77 -16.05
N PRO A 196 4.64 -13.40 -16.85
CA PRO A 196 4.44 -13.02 -18.24
C PRO A 196 3.78 -11.65 -18.38
N VAL A 197 4.16 -10.91 -19.43
CA VAL A 197 3.56 -9.63 -19.78
C VAL A 197 2.26 -9.86 -20.56
N MET A 198 1.11 -9.76 -19.91
CA MET A 198 -0.20 -9.75 -20.56
C MET A 198 -0.64 -8.33 -20.95
N LEU A 199 -1.08 -8.16 -22.20
CA LEU A 199 -1.50 -6.89 -22.79
C LEU A 199 -2.97 -6.87 -23.13
N LYS A 200 -3.62 -5.74 -22.87
CA LYS A 200 -5.02 -5.49 -23.23
C LYS A 200 -5.22 -5.58 -24.76
N ALA A 201 -5.82 -6.68 -25.21
CA ALA A 201 -6.33 -6.82 -26.57
C ALA A 201 -7.52 -5.88 -26.79
N GLN A 202 -7.58 -5.25 -27.96
CA GLN A 202 -8.74 -4.47 -28.40
C GLN A 202 -9.69 -5.38 -29.19
N LYS A 203 -10.99 -5.24 -28.97
CA LYS A 203 -12.00 -5.87 -29.84
C LYS A 203 -11.78 -5.34 -31.25
N ARG A 204 -11.54 -6.27 -32.18
CA ARG A 204 -11.36 -5.99 -33.60
C ARG A 204 -12.73 -5.92 -34.26
N GLU A 205 -12.95 -4.90 -35.09
CA GLU A 205 -14.05 -4.91 -36.06
C GLU A 205 -13.54 -5.66 -37.30
N ASP A 206 -14.23 -6.73 -37.68
CA ASP A 206 -13.92 -7.44 -38.93
C ASP A 206 -14.25 -6.52 -40.12
N LYS A 207 -13.21 -5.97 -40.74
CA LYS A 207 -13.33 -5.28 -42.03
C LYS A 207 -13.06 -6.31 -43.13
N LYS A 208 -14.05 -6.61 -43.98
CA LYS A 208 -13.84 -7.31 -45.25
C LYS A 208 -13.05 -6.37 -46.18
N GLY A 209 -11.74 -6.59 -46.30
CA GLY A 209 -10.91 -5.99 -47.33
C GLY A 209 -10.88 -6.84 -48.61
N GLU A 210 -10.52 -6.24 -49.74
CA GLU A 210 -10.30 -6.96 -51.01
C GLU A 210 -9.01 -7.79 -51.03
N LYS A 211 -8.03 -7.45 -50.18
CA LYS A 211 -6.74 -8.14 -50.04
C LYS A 211 -6.44 -8.53 -48.61
N THR A 212 -5.72 -9.65 -48.43
CA THR A 212 -5.17 -10.08 -47.13
C THR A 212 -3.98 -9.21 -46.77
N LYS A 213 -4.06 -8.49 -45.65
CA LYS A 213 -3.01 -7.56 -45.20
C LYS A 213 -2.11 -8.17 -44.14
N ILE A 214 -0.84 -8.35 -44.46
CA ILE A 214 0.18 -8.87 -43.54
C ILE A 214 0.89 -7.70 -42.87
N PHE A 215 1.08 -7.76 -41.55
CA PHE A 215 1.76 -6.70 -40.80
C PHE A 215 3.16 -7.09 -40.32
N TYR A 216 4.13 -6.21 -40.56
CA TYR A 216 5.44 -6.25 -39.91
C TYR A 216 5.81 -4.89 -39.34
N SER A 217 6.38 -4.90 -38.13
CA SER A 217 6.87 -3.69 -37.46
C SER A 217 8.21 -3.97 -36.80
N GLY A 218 9.27 -3.26 -37.17
CA GLY A 218 10.59 -3.49 -36.58
C GLY A 218 11.72 -2.66 -37.19
N GLU A 219 12.94 -2.91 -36.73
CA GLU A 219 14.17 -2.35 -37.32
C GLU A 219 14.59 -3.23 -38.51
N LEU A 220 14.91 -2.60 -39.65
CA LEU A 220 15.03 -3.27 -40.96
C LEU A 220 16.46 -3.28 -41.51
N GLU A 221 17.43 -3.04 -40.64
CA GLU A 221 18.83 -2.89 -41.04
C GLU A 221 19.57 -4.23 -41.18
N ARG A 222 19.12 -5.24 -40.45
CA ARG A 222 19.82 -6.52 -40.29
C ARG A 222 19.67 -7.47 -41.48
N LYS A 223 20.76 -8.15 -41.82
CA LYS A 223 20.84 -9.08 -42.96
C LYS A 223 19.76 -10.19 -42.89
N PHE A 224 19.52 -10.74 -41.71
CA PHE A 224 18.52 -11.80 -41.53
C PHE A 224 17.10 -11.31 -41.87
N GLU A 225 16.66 -10.21 -41.24
CA GLU A 225 15.35 -9.61 -41.49
C GLU A 225 15.20 -9.16 -42.94
N LYS A 226 16.24 -8.56 -43.53
CA LYS A 226 16.23 -8.19 -44.96
C LYS A 226 15.97 -9.40 -45.83
N ASN A 227 16.71 -10.48 -45.62
CA ASN A 227 16.54 -11.72 -46.37
C ASN A 227 15.16 -12.35 -46.16
N MET A 228 14.64 -12.36 -44.93
CA MET A 228 13.33 -12.94 -44.67
C MET A 228 12.20 -12.09 -45.26
N ILE A 229 12.31 -10.76 -45.21
CA ILE A 229 11.34 -9.86 -45.83
C ILE A 229 11.32 -10.01 -47.35
N ARG A 230 12.48 -10.19 -47.99
CA ARG A 230 12.56 -10.52 -49.42
C ARG A 230 11.83 -11.83 -49.73
N LYS A 231 12.16 -12.91 -49.01
CA LYS A 231 11.50 -14.22 -49.19
C LYS A 231 9.98 -14.13 -48.99
N ILE A 232 9.52 -13.36 -48.01
CA ILE A 232 8.08 -13.12 -47.80
C ILE A 232 7.49 -12.39 -49.00
N SER A 233 8.08 -11.26 -49.41
CA SER A 233 7.60 -10.47 -50.55
C SER A 233 7.54 -11.27 -51.85
N GLU A 234 8.56 -12.09 -52.12
CA GLU A 234 8.63 -12.99 -53.29
C GLU A 234 7.55 -14.09 -53.28
N SER A 235 6.96 -14.38 -52.12
CA SER A 235 5.93 -15.41 -51.97
C SER A 235 4.48 -14.89 -52.08
N LEU A 236 4.29 -13.58 -52.21
CA LEU A 236 2.98 -12.93 -52.28
C LEU A 236 2.41 -12.93 -53.71
N THR A 237 1.08 -12.85 -53.81
CA THR A 237 0.33 -12.67 -55.06
C THR A 237 -0.48 -11.37 -55.02
N ASP A 238 -1.25 -11.11 -56.08
CA ASP A 238 -2.12 -9.92 -56.16
C ASP A 238 -3.20 -9.84 -55.07
N ASN A 239 -3.51 -10.96 -54.41
CA ASN A 239 -4.49 -11.05 -53.34
C ASN A 239 -3.95 -10.61 -51.97
N GLU A 240 -2.64 -10.39 -51.84
CA GLU A 240 -1.99 -10.01 -50.58
C GLU A 240 -1.36 -8.62 -50.63
N GLU A 241 -1.23 -7.99 -49.46
CA GLU A 241 -0.46 -6.76 -49.26
C GLU A 241 0.38 -6.87 -47.98
N PHE A 242 1.71 -6.74 -48.10
CA PHE A 242 2.62 -6.76 -46.95
C PHE A 242 2.98 -5.35 -46.48
N VAL A 243 2.43 -4.95 -45.33
CA VAL A 243 2.56 -3.62 -44.75
C VAL A 243 3.68 -3.59 -43.72
N ILE A 244 4.71 -2.78 -43.98
CA ILE A 244 5.94 -2.73 -43.19
C ILE A 244 6.14 -1.34 -42.57
N LEU A 245 6.29 -1.31 -41.25
CA LEU A 245 6.66 -0.13 -40.45
C LEU A 245 8.03 -0.31 -39.81
N GLY A 246 8.88 0.72 -39.82
CA GLY A 246 10.21 0.57 -39.28
C GLY A 246 11.18 1.69 -39.58
N ARG A 247 12.38 1.58 -38.99
CA ARG A 247 13.55 2.38 -39.38
C ARG A 247 14.46 1.55 -40.27
N CYS A 248 15.27 2.24 -41.08
CA CYS A 248 16.28 1.63 -41.94
C CYS A 248 15.69 0.68 -43.00
N GLY A 249 14.48 0.97 -43.48
CA GLY A 249 13.73 0.15 -44.44
C GLY A 249 13.69 0.73 -45.86
N GLU A 250 14.42 1.80 -46.12
CA GLU A 250 14.39 2.54 -47.40
C GLU A 250 14.71 1.63 -48.60
N TRP A 251 15.58 0.63 -48.37
CA TRP A 251 15.95 -0.42 -49.32
C TRP A 251 14.75 -1.20 -49.89
N ILE A 252 13.63 -1.30 -49.17
CA ILE A 252 12.41 -1.98 -49.65
C ILE A 252 11.83 -1.26 -50.88
N ASN A 253 11.84 0.08 -50.85
CA ASN A 253 11.36 0.90 -51.94
C ASN A 253 12.38 0.96 -53.09
N GLU A 254 13.67 0.99 -52.76
CA GLU A 254 14.77 0.97 -53.73
C GLU A 254 14.77 -0.34 -54.55
N GLU A 255 14.57 -1.47 -53.88
CA GLU A 255 14.50 -2.81 -54.49
C GLU A 255 13.15 -3.12 -55.14
N LYS A 256 12.14 -2.24 -54.97
CA LYS A 256 10.78 -2.38 -55.53
C LYS A 256 10.14 -3.74 -55.22
N LEU A 257 10.20 -4.15 -53.95
CA LEU A 257 9.62 -5.41 -53.51
C LEU A 257 8.13 -5.51 -53.85
N ALA A 258 7.75 -6.56 -54.57
CA ALA A 258 6.37 -6.76 -55.04
C ALA A 258 5.40 -6.95 -53.88
N HIS A 259 4.16 -6.48 -54.06
CA HIS A 259 3.07 -6.58 -53.09
C HIS A 259 3.42 -6.05 -51.68
N THR A 260 4.47 -5.22 -51.56
CA THR A 260 5.03 -4.77 -50.29
C THR A 260 5.00 -3.25 -50.18
N ARG A 261 4.54 -2.75 -49.04
CA ARG A 261 4.38 -1.33 -48.75
C ARG A 261 5.16 -0.94 -47.50
N TYR A 262 6.26 -0.23 -47.67
CA TYR A 262 7.02 0.38 -46.58
C TYR A 262 6.54 1.81 -46.32
N LEU A 263 6.13 2.11 -45.09
CA LEU A 263 5.62 3.43 -44.68
C LEU A 263 6.58 4.20 -43.77
N GLY A 264 7.78 3.67 -43.52
CA GLY A 264 8.76 4.32 -42.65
C GLY A 264 8.43 4.24 -41.16
N TYR A 265 9.07 5.11 -40.40
CA TYR A 265 8.86 5.26 -38.96
C TYR A 265 7.72 6.25 -38.71
N VAL A 266 6.62 5.76 -38.14
CA VAL A 266 5.42 6.55 -37.84
C VAL A 266 5.23 6.75 -36.33
N ASP A 267 4.38 7.70 -35.94
CA ASP A 267 4.02 7.89 -34.54
C ASP A 267 3.10 6.77 -34.01
N THR A 268 2.92 6.71 -32.68
CA THR A 268 2.16 5.62 -32.04
C THR A 268 0.71 5.54 -32.49
N ASN A 269 0.01 6.65 -32.73
CA ASN A 269 -1.40 6.58 -33.11
C ASN A 269 -1.53 6.04 -34.54
N THR A 270 -0.68 6.52 -35.45
CA THR A 270 -0.63 6.03 -36.83
C THR A 270 -0.24 4.55 -36.89
N HIS A 271 0.73 4.12 -36.07
CA HIS A 271 1.12 2.72 -35.94
C HIS A 271 -0.07 1.84 -35.52
N ASP A 272 -0.78 2.27 -34.46
CA ASP A 272 -1.91 1.55 -33.89
C ASP A 272 -3.04 1.40 -34.94
N GLU A 273 -3.37 2.45 -35.70
CA GLU A 273 -4.41 2.40 -36.74
C GLU A 273 -4.06 1.50 -37.93
N ILE A 274 -2.79 1.51 -38.36
CA ILE A 274 -2.33 0.62 -39.43
C ILE A 274 -2.38 -0.84 -38.99
N ALA A 275 -1.90 -1.14 -37.78
CA ALA A 275 -1.90 -2.49 -37.23
C ALA A 275 -3.33 -3.06 -37.12
N LYS A 276 -4.31 -2.27 -36.66
CA LYS A 276 -5.72 -2.66 -36.63
C LYS A 276 -6.31 -2.99 -38.00
N GLY A 277 -5.78 -2.36 -39.04
CA GLY A 277 -6.23 -2.56 -40.42
C GLY A 277 -5.65 -3.80 -41.10
N CYS A 278 -4.78 -4.56 -40.42
CA CYS A 278 -4.15 -5.76 -40.97
C CYS A 278 -4.84 -7.05 -40.50
N ASP A 279 -4.61 -8.14 -41.21
CA ASP A 279 -5.26 -9.44 -40.97
C ASP A 279 -4.50 -10.32 -39.99
N PHE A 280 -3.19 -10.41 -40.17
CA PHE A 280 -2.28 -11.12 -39.28
C PHE A 280 -0.89 -10.47 -39.32
N ALA A 281 -0.03 -10.85 -38.37
CA ALA A 281 1.32 -10.31 -38.25
C ALA A 281 2.38 -11.41 -38.30
N VAL A 282 3.61 -11.05 -38.66
CA VAL A 282 4.72 -11.99 -38.75
C VAL A 282 5.89 -11.62 -37.81
N ILE A 283 6.46 -12.63 -37.16
CA ILE A 283 7.64 -12.50 -36.29
C ILE A 283 8.78 -13.35 -36.87
N CYS A 284 9.69 -12.66 -37.54
CA CYS A 284 10.79 -13.26 -38.28
C CYS A 284 12.13 -13.05 -37.58
N TYR A 285 12.29 -13.53 -36.35
CA TYR A 285 13.56 -13.47 -35.64
C TYR A 285 14.31 -14.81 -35.73
N PRO A 286 15.64 -14.79 -35.82
CA PRO A 286 16.41 -16.03 -35.88
C PRO A 286 16.32 -16.78 -34.54
N ASN A 287 16.29 -18.10 -34.58
CA ASN A 287 16.31 -18.94 -33.37
C ASN A 287 17.74 -19.10 -32.80
N THR A 288 18.46 -17.98 -32.67
CA THR A 288 19.86 -17.96 -32.21
C THR A 288 20.13 -16.75 -31.29
N GLY A 289 21.19 -16.85 -30.49
CA GLY A 289 21.63 -15.77 -29.61
C GLY A 289 20.56 -15.32 -28.60
N TYR A 290 20.44 -14.00 -28.41
CA TYR A 290 19.44 -13.39 -27.53
C TYR A 290 18.01 -13.78 -27.89
N TYR A 291 17.71 -13.90 -29.20
CA TYR A 291 16.36 -14.17 -29.71
C TYR A 291 15.85 -15.58 -29.41
N LYS A 292 16.74 -16.52 -29.03
CA LYS A 292 16.34 -17.85 -28.56
C LYS A 292 15.58 -17.80 -27.23
N TYR A 293 15.92 -16.85 -26.36
CA TYR A 293 15.48 -16.83 -24.96
C TYR A 293 14.52 -15.71 -24.59
N VAL A 294 14.10 -14.88 -25.56
CA VAL A 294 13.25 -13.71 -25.30
C VAL A 294 11.94 -13.77 -26.06
N THR A 295 10.90 -13.18 -25.46
CA THR A 295 9.67 -12.85 -26.17
C THR A 295 9.87 -11.51 -26.89
N PRO A 296 9.72 -11.45 -28.22
CA PRO A 296 9.90 -10.20 -28.94
C PRO A 296 8.87 -9.15 -28.53
N SER A 297 9.31 -7.91 -28.35
CA SER A 297 8.44 -6.79 -27.97
C SER A 297 7.30 -6.55 -28.96
N LYS A 298 7.46 -6.92 -30.23
CA LYS A 298 6.41 -6.84 -31.26
C LYS A 298 5.23 -7.79 -31.01
N LEU A 299 5.45 -8.94 -30.35
CA LEU A 299 4.36 -9.88 -30.06
C LEU A 299 3.29 -9.20 -29.21
N GLY A 300 3.71 -8.44 -28.21
CA GLY A 300 2.79 -7.69 -27.38
C GLY A 300 1.96 -6.67 -28.18
N THR A 301 2.62 -5.95 -29.08
CA THR A 301 1.94 -5.01 -29.99
C THR A 301 0.91 -5.71 -30.86
N TYR A 302 1.23 -6.89 -31.40
CA TYR A 302 0.31 -7.65 -32.26
C TYR A 302 -0.89 -8.18 -31.47
N MET A 303 -0.66 -8.69 -30.27
CA MET A 303 -1.74 -9.11 -29.37
C MET A 303 -2.68 -7.96 -28.98
N ARG A 304 -2.15 -6.75 -28.77
CA ARG A 304 -2.95 -5.56 -28.45
C ARG A 304 -4.00 -5.28 -29.53
N PHE A 305 -3.69 -5.59 -30.79
CA PHE A 305 -4.60 -5.40 -31.93
C PHE A 305 -5.29 -6.68 -32.36
N SER A 306 -5.19 -7.74 -31.54
CA SER A 306 -5.82 -9.04 -31.82
C SER A 306 -5.43 -9.58 -33.21
N LEU A 307 -4.17 -9.38 -33.59
CA LEU A 307 -3.60 -9.90 -34.83
C LEU A 307 -3.07 -11.31 -34.58
N PRO A 308 -3.65 -12.35 -35.22
CA PRO A 308 -3.02 -13.66 -35.28
C PRO A 308 -1.56 -13.53 -35.71
N VAL A 309 -0.68 -14.34 -35.12
CA VAL A 309 0.75 -14.22 -35.37
C VAL A 309 1.31 -15.49 -35.98
N LEU A 310 2.08 -15.38 -37.06
CA LEU A 310 2.96 -16.44 -37.53
C LEU A 310 4.39 -16.10 -37.12
N ALA A 311 5.05 -16.98 -36.38
CA ALA A 311 6.37 -16.72 -35.81
C ALA A 311 7.36 -17.84 -36.13
N ILE A 312 8.63 -17.46 -36.34
CA ILE A 312 9.73 -18.42 -36.30
C ILE A 312 9.88 -18.90 -34.86
N LYS A 313 9.96 -20.22 -34.71
CA LYS A 313 10.01 -20.93 -33.42
C LYS A 313 11.24 -20.53 -32.62
N ASN A 314 11.02 -20.25 -31.34
CA ASN A 314 12.08 -20.21 -30.33
C ASN A 314 11.53 -20.76 -29.00
N ASP A 315 12.42 -21.06 -28.04
CA ASP A 315 12.06 -21.74 -26.78
C ASP A 315 11.00 -20.97 -25.97
N THR A 316 10.96 -19.64 -26.10
CA THR A 316 10.05 -18.78 -25.33
C THR A 316 8.71 -18.54 -26.03
N ILE A 317 8.73 -18.28 -27.34
CA ILE A 317 7.54 -18.00 -28.14
C ILE A 317 6.71 -19.28 -28.30
N SER A 318 7.35 -20.45 -28.44
CA SER A 318 6.65 -21.73 -28.60
C SER A 318 5.71 -22.01 -27.42
N GLN A 319 6.24 -21.95 -26.19
CA GLN A 319 5.46 -22.13 -24.97
C GLN A 319 4.29 -21.14 -24.91
N PHE A 320 4.54 -19.87 -25.25
CA PHE A 320 3.50 -18.85 -25.22
C PHE A 320 2.37 -19.11 -26.22
N PHE A 321 2.70 -19.59 -27.42
CA PHE A 321 1.72 -19.92 -28.46
C PHE A 321 0.96 -21.19 -28.13
N ASP A 322 1.59 -22.16 -27.47
CA ASP A 322 0.92 -23.36 -26.98
C ASP A 322 -0.14 -23.04 -25.93
N ASP A 323 0.18 -22.12 -25.01
CA ASP A 323 -0.70 -21.71 -23.91
C ASP A 323 -1.83 -20.78 -24.37
N CYS A 324 -1.52 -19.84 -25.28
CA CYS A 324 -2.45 -18.78 -25.66
C CYS A 324 -3.22 -19.06 -26.97
N LYS A 325 -2.76 -20.01 -27.80
CA LYS A 325 -3.36 -20.35 -29.09
C LYS A 325 -3.65 -19.12 -29.98
N ILE A 326 -2.78 -18.12 -29.95
CA ILE A 326 -2.92 -16.84 -30.68
C ILE A 326 -2.31 -16.84 -32.10
N GLY A 327 -1.83 -18.00 -32.55
CA GLY A 327 -1.11 -18.11 -33.82
C GLY A 327 -0.36 -19.43 -33.94
N GLU A 328 0.62 -19.47 -34.84
CA GLU A 328 1.45 -20.64 -35.10
C GLU A 328 2.94 -20.30 -35.03
N CYS A 329 3.71 -21.22 -34.44
CA CYS A 329 5.17 -21.18 -34.38
C CYS A 329 5.74 -22.30 -35.23
N VAL A 330 6.65 -21.96 -36.14
CA VAL A 330 7.19 -22.91 -37.13
C VAL A 330 8.69 -22.80 -37.21
N ASP A 331 9.35 -23.90 -37.59
CA ASP A 331 10.80 -23.89 -37.77
C ASP A 331 11.18 -22.96 -38.94
N GLU A 332 12.38 -22.37 -38.87
CA GLU A 332 12.82 -21.34 -39.82
C GLU A 332 12.78 -21.82 -41.28
N GLU A 333 13.12 -23.09 -41.50
CA GLU A 333 13.15 -23.74 -42.81
C GLU A 333 11.76 -23.89 -43.42
N GLU A 334 10.73 -24.09 -42.59
CA GLU A 334 9.34 -24.29 -43.00
C GLU A 334 8.54 -22.98 -43.07
N PHE A 335 9.09 -21.88 -42.54
CA PHE A 335 8.38 -20.64 -42.32
C PHE A 335 7.69 -20.10 -43.58
N ILE A 336 8.37 -20.12 -44.72
CA ILE A 336 7.83 -19.60 -45.98
C ILE A 336 6.69 -20.47 -46.53
N ASP A 337 6.80 -21.79 -46.41
CA ASP A 337 5.77 -22.70 -46.92
C ASP A 337 4.50 -22.64 -46.07
N ILE A 338 4.65 -22.54 -44.75
CA ILE A 338 3.50 -22.31 -43.85
C ILE A 338 2.93 -20.91 -44.04
N PHE A 339 3.76 -19.88 -44.26
CA PHE A 339 3.30 -18.53 -44.58
C PHE A 339 2.40 -18.49 -45.84
N LYS A 340 2.78 -19.22 -46.90
CA LYS A 340 1.95 -19.36 -48.11
C LYS A 340 0.60 -20.02 -47.81
N SER A 341 0.58 -21.07 -46.97
CA SER A 341 -0.68 -21.69 -46.53
C SER A 341 -1.54 -20.74 -45.68
N TRP A 342 -0.92 -19.91 -44.82
CA TRP A 342 -1.63 -18.87 -44.08
C TRP A 342 -2.36 -17.88 -44.98
N CYS A 343 -1.72 -17.47 -46.08
CA CYS A 343 -2.32 -16.56 -47.05
C CYS A 343 -3.42 -17.26 -47.87
N ARG A 344 -3.09 -18.41 -48.50
CA ARG A 344 -4.00 -19.13 -49.41
C ARG A 344 -5.23 -19.69 -48.72
N ASP A 345 -5.03 -20.33 -47.57
CA ASP A 345 -6.09 -21.08 -46.88
C ASP A 345 -6.74 -20.24 -45.77
N SER A 346 -6.39 -18.95 -45.66
CA SER A 346 -6.85 -18.04 -44.62
C SER A 346 -6.71 -18.61 -43.19
N LYS A 347 -5.66 -19.41 -42.96
CA LYS A 347 -5.46 -20.17 -41.71
C LYS A 347 -5.43 -19.29 -40.46
N PHE A 348 -5.03 -18.03 -40.60
CA PHE A 348 -5.04 -17.03 -39.52
C PHE A 348 -6.43 -16.83 -38.89
N LEU A 349 -7.52 -17.08 -39.62
CA LEU A 349 -8.89 -16.97 -39.11
C LEU A 349 -9.15 -17.95 -37.95
N ASN A 350 -8.49 -19.11 -37.94
CA ASN A 350 -8.64 -20.13 -36.89
C ASN A 350 -8.22 -19.62 -35.50
N TYR A 351 -7.34 -18.62 -35.45
CA TYR A 351 -6.80 -18.08 -34.22
C TYR A 351 -7.53 -16.82 -33.74
N LYS A 352 -8.46 -16.27 -34.54
CA LYS A 352 -9.22 -15.06 -34.15
C LYS A 352 -10.03 -15.27 -32.87
N SER A 353 -10.72 -16.41 -32.77
CA SER A 353 -11.55 -16.75 -31.60
C SER A 353 -10.77 -16.92 -30.30
N ALA A 354 -9.45 -17.18 -30.38
CA ALA A 354 -8.60 -17.25 -29.19
C ALA A 354 -8.58 -15.91 -28.47
N TYR A 355 -8.58 -14.79 -29.20
CA TYR A 355 -8.58 -13.44 -28.62
C TYR A 355 -9.89 -13.09 -27.90
N ASP A 356 -10.99 -13.80 -28.16
CA ASP A 356 -12.26 -13.63 -27.44
C ASP A 356 -12.26 -14.35 -26.08
N LYS A 357 -11.49 -15.44 -25.94
CA LYS A 357 -11.39 -16.23 -24.70
C LYS A 357 -10.56 -15.53 -23.63
N TYR A 358 -9.61 -14.71 -24.05
CA TYR A 358 -8.75 -13.98 -23.13
C TYR A 358 -9.30 -12.58 -22.94
N ASP A 359 -9.99 -12.37 -21.80
CA ASP A 359 -10.23 -11.02 -21.32
C ASP A 359 -8.92 -10.43 -20.80
N PHE A 360 -8.15 -9.88 -21.74
CA PHE A 360 -6.95 -9.14 -21.40
C PHE A 360 -7.27 -7.79 -20.74
N TYR A 361 -8.55 -7.46 -20.48
CA TYR A 361 -8.89 -6.42 -19.51
C TYR A 361 -8.52 -6.90 -18.10
N GLY A 362 -7.52 -6.26 -17.52
CA GLY A 362 -7.29 -6.33 -16.09
C GLY A 362 -6.44 -7.49 -15.60
N THR A 363 -6.17 -8.53 -16.40
CA THR A 363 -5.41 -9.71 -15.94
C THR A 363 -3.98 -9.42 -15.53
N ASN A 364 -3.26 -8.45 -16.09
CA ASN A 364 -1.87 -8.20 -15.64
C ASN A 364 -1.79 -7.34 -14.36
N ILE A 365 -2.79 -6.48 -14.15
CA ILE A 365 -2.95 -5.68 -12.94
C ILE A 365 -3.48 -6.56 -11.84
N GLN A 366 -4.51 -7.33 -12.13
CA GLN A 366 -5.17 -8.21 -11.20
C GLN A 366 -4.30 -9.42 -10.94
N ASN A 367 -3.52 -9.96 -11.89
CA ASN A 367 -2.53 -11.01 -11.61
C ASN A 367 -1.33 -10.44 -10.86
N PHE A 368 -0.77 -9.27 -11.19
CA PHE A 368 0.28 -8.71 -10.35
C PHE A 368 -0.24 -8.19 -9.00
N LYS A 369 -1.48 -7.70 -8.93
CA LYS A 369 -2.17 -7.37 -7.67
C LYS A 369 -2.43 -8.62 -6.91
N ASN A 370 -2.95 -9.70 -7.50
CA ASN A 370 -3.18 -11.04 -6.95
C ASN A 370 -1.87 -11.73 -6.64
N ILE A 371 -0.75 -11.39 -7.26
CA ILE A 371 0.56 -11.93 -6.95
C ILE A 371 1.20 -11.11 -5.84
N LEU A 372 1.12 -9.78 -5.85
CA LEU A 372 1.38 -8.94 -4.67
C LEU A 372 0.39 -9.23 -3.54
N LYS A 373 -0.83 -9.66 -3.83
CA LYS A 373 -1.89 -10.10 -2.92
C LYS A 373 -1.46 -11.46 -2.45
N LEU A 374 -1.45 -12.56 -3.21
CA LEU A 374 -0.85 -13.88 -2.89
C LEU A 374 0.57 -13.84 -2.30
N TRP A 375 1.37 -12.78 -2.48
CA TRP A 375 2.66 -12.55 -1.81
C TRP A 375 2.53 -11.68 -0.53
N ARG A 376 1.52 -10.81 -0.43
CA ARG A 376 0.97 -10.24 0.83
C ARG A 376 0.10 -11.26 1.60
N LEU A 377 -0.41 -12.29 0.91
CA LEU A 377 -1.49 -13.24 1.17
C LEU A 377 -1.03 -14.65 0.82
N ARG A 378 0.23 -14.98 1.11
CA ARG A 378 0.56 -16.37 1.41
C ARG A 378 -0.11 -16.66 2.75
N GLY A 379 -1.44 -16.83 2.73
CA GLY A 379 -2.28 -16.64 3.89
C GLY A 379 -2.10 -15.25 4.51
N MET A 380 -2.95 -14.90 5.45
CA MET A 380 -2.49 -14.03 6.53
C MET A 380 -1.08 -14.51 6.97
N ASP A 381 -0.08 -13.60 6.99
CA ASP A 381 1.30 -13.89 7.43
C ASP A 381 1.23 -14.90 8.58
N LYS A 382 2.00 -15.99 8.50
CA LYS A 382 1.93 -17.08 9.48
C LYS A 382 1.91 -16.56 10.92
N ASN A 383 2.62 -15.46 11.20
CA ASN A 383 2.63 -14.77 12.48
C ASN A 383 1.31 -14.08 12.83
N LYS A 384 0.72 -13.37 11.87
CA LYS A 384 -0.60 -12.73 12.03
C LYS A 384 -1.68 -13.77 12.27
N LYS A 385 -1.64 -14.87 11.49
CA LYS A 385 -2.59 -15.97 11.65
C LYS A 385 -2.43 -16.61 13.01
N PHE A 386 -1.22 -16.96 13.38
CA PHE A 386 -0.91 -17.51 14.68
C PHE A 386 -1.37 -16.59 15.83
N PHE A 387 -1.18 -15.28 15.70
CA PHE A 387 -1.68 -14.31 16.69
C PHE A 387 -3.21 -14.36 16.82
N LEU A 388 -3.97 -14.38 15.71
CA LEU A 388 -5.43 -14.51 15.77
C LEU A 388 -5.88 -15.88 16.27
N ASP A 389 -5.22 -16.95 15.85
CA ASP A 389 -5.48 -18.32 16.34
C ASP A 389 -5.32 -18.38 17.86
N CYS A 390 -4.28 -17.74 18.44
CA CYS A 390 -4.12 -17.63 19.90
C CYS A 390 -5.33 -16.97 20.58
N LEU A 391 -5.86 -15.89 20.00
CA LEU A 391 -7.01 -15.19 20.55
C LEU A 391 -8.29 -16.02 20.42
N ALA A 392 -8.51 -16.62 19.25
CA ALA A 392 -9.63 -17.50 18.98
C ALA A 392 -9.65 -18.70 19.94
N ASP A 393 -8.50 -19.33 20.14
CA ASP A 393 -8.38 -20.48 21.04
C ASP A 393 -8.61 -20.07 22.49
N PHE A 394 -8.07 -18.94 22.94
CA PHE A 394 -8.34 -18.45 24.29
C PHE A 394 -9.83 -18.15 24.51
N LEU A 395 -10.50 -17.47 23.56
CA LEU A 395 -11.93 -17.19 23.63
C LEU A 395 -12.76 -18.47 23.71
N ASN A 396 -12.35 -19.51 22.99
CA ASN A 396 -13.05 -20.79 22.89
C ASN A 396 -12.61 -21.84 23.93
N GLY A 397 -11.70 -21.50 24.85
CA GLY A 397 -11.17 -22.45 25.84
C GLY A 397 -10.34 -23.59 25.23
N ARG A 398 -9.78 -23.39 24.03
CA ARG A 398 -8.91 -24.34 23.33
C ARG A 398 -7.44 -24.06 23.64
N GLN A 399 -6.61 -25.10 23.54
CA GLN A 399 -5.16 -24.93 23.56
C GLN A 399 -4.63 -24.57 22.17
N THR A 400 -3.77 -23.57 22.10
CA THR A 400 -3.14 -23.20 20.83
C THR A 400 -2.07 -24.20 20.43
N ILE A 401 -2.13 -24.63 19.18
CA ILE A 401 -1.22 -25.61 18.60
C ILE A 401 0.10 -24.91 18.21
N PRO A 402 1.27 -25.40 18.64
CA PRO A 402 2.56 -24.86 18.26
C PRO A 402 2.78 -24.89 16.74
N GLN A 403 3.35 -23.82 16.18
CA GLN A 403 3.69 -23.74 14.76
C GLN A 403 5.19 -23.46 14.55
N ASN A 404 5.82 -24.13 13.58
CA ASN A 404 7.23 -23.93 13.26
C ASN A 404 7.50 -22.60 12.55
N GLY A 405 8.60 -21.91 12.85
CA GLY A 405 9.00 -20.69 12.12
C GLY A 405 8.14 -19.46 12.44
N ILE A 406 7.59 -19.40 13.65
CA ILE A 406 6.97 -18.19 14.20
C ILE A 406 8.05 -17.18 14.60
N ASP A 407 7.88 -15.93 14.19
CA ASP A 407 8.65 -14.78 14.59
C ASP A 407 8.08 -14.21 15.91
N TRP A 408 8.68 -14.63 17.02
CA TRP A 408 8.27 -14.21 18.36
C TRP A 408 8.47 -12.71 18.65
N ASP A 409 9.32 -12.01 17.90
CA ASP A 409 9.43 -10.56 17.99
C ASP A 409 8.18 -9.90 17.42
N MET A 410 7.70 -10.39 16.28
CA MET A 410 6.47 -9.91 15.68
C MET A 410 5.24 -10.23 16.54
N ILE A 411 5.14 -11.45 17.08
CA ILE A 411 4.04 -11.84 17.98
C ILE A 411 4.03 -10.97 19.24
N TYR A 412 5.20 -10.69 19.81
CA TYR A 412 5.32 -9.83 20.98
C TYR A 412 4.86 -8.41 20.68
N ASP A 413 5.26 -7.85 19.53
CA ASP A 413 4.85 -6.53 19.09
C ASP A 413 3.32 -6.46 18.92
N PHE A 414 2.69 -7.46 18.29
CA PHE A 414 1.23 -7.54 18.20
C PHE A 414 0.58 -7.62 19.58
N ALA A 415 1.07 -8.50 20.44
CA ALA A 415 0.51 -8.73 21.77
C ALA A 415 0.56 -7.47 22.64
N VAL A 416 1.67 -6.73 22.64
CA VAL A 416 1.80 -5.48 23.40
C VAL A 416 0.95 -4.37 22.77
N LYS A 417 1.01 -4.21 21.45
CA LYS A 417 0.31 -3.15 20.71
C LYS A 417 -1.22 -3.27 20.79
N HIS A 418 -1.71 -4.50 20.86
CA HIS A 418 -3.12 -4.83 21.06
C HIS A 418 -3.47 -5.08 22.54
N GLN A 419 -2.54 -4.88 23.48
CA GLN A 419 -2.67 -5.19 24.91
C GLN A 419 -3.28 -6.58 25.21
N MET A 420 -2.94 -7.57 24.39
CA MET A 420 -3.35 -8.97 24.56
C MET A 420 -2.20 -9.84 25.12
N ILE A 421 -1.17 -9.22 25.70
CA ILE A 421 0.05 -9.91 26.13
C ILE A 421 -0.19 -11.06 27.11
N ASN A 422 -1.14 -10.91 28.04
CA ASN A 422 -1.51 -11.97 28.98
C ASN A 422 -2.14 -13.18 28.29
N ILE A 423 -2.98 -12.95 27.28
CA ILE A 423 -3.61 -14.04 26.51
C ILE A 423 -2.55 -14.80 25.71
N ILE A 424 -1.67 -14.08 25.01
CA ILE A 424 -0.64 -14.71 24.17
C ILE A 424 0.39 -15.45 25.04
N GLU A 425 0.82 -14.87 26.17
CA GLU A 425 1.71 -15.55 27.10
C GLU A 425 1.06 -16.81 27.67
N TYR A 426 -0.21 -16.73 28.09
CA TYR A 426 -0.93 -17.87 28.65
C TYR A 426 -1.07 -19.03 27.65
N GLN A 427 -1.49 -18.74 26.41
CA GLN A 427 -1.70 -19.77 25.38
C GLN A 427 -0.40 -20.43 24.92
N CYS A 428 0.72 -19.69 24.94
CA CYS A 428 1.96 -20.13 24.29
C CYS A 428 3.09 -20.54 25.27
N ARG A 429 2.94 -20.30 26.58
CA ARG A 429 4.00 -20.52 27.59
C ARG A 429 4.66 -21.89 27.54
N SER A 430 3.94 -22.94 27.17
CA SER A 430 4.45 -24.32 27.19
C SER A 430 5.42 -24.64 26.05
N PHE A 431 5.49 -23.80 25.03
CA PHE A 431 6.31 -24.04 23.84
C PHE A 431 7.12 -22.82 23.37
N MET A 432 7.17 -21.76 24.18
CA MET A 432 8.17 -20.69 24.03
C MET A 432 9.53 -21.16 24.55
N ASP A 433 10.61 -20.74 23.90
CA ASP A 433 11.96 -20.88 24.47
C ASP A 433 12.12 -20.01 25.73
N GLY A 434 13.16 -20.28 26.53
CA GLY A 434 13.35 -19.64 27.83
C GLY A 434 13.49 -18.12 27.78
N ASP A 435 14.20 -17.57 26.79
CA ASP A 435 14.40 -16.12 26.65
C ASP A 435 13.13 -15.42 26.18
N THR A 436 12.45 -16.01 25.21
CA THR A 436 11.14 -15.56 24.71
C THR A 436 10.12 -15.58 25.84
N PHE A 437 9.99 -16.70 26.55
CA PHE A 437 9.07 -16.83 27.68
C PHE A 437 9.37 -15.79 28.76
N ALA A 438 10.62 -15.61 29.16
CA ALA A 438 11.00 -14.61 30.16
C ALA A 438 10.58 -13.19 29.75
N ARG A 439 10.72 -12.82 28.47
CA ARG A 439 10.28 -11.53 27.94
C ARG A 439 8.76 -11.37 28.00
N PHE A 440 8.01 -12.34 27.49
CA PHE A 440 6.54 -12.31 27.50
C PHE A 440 6.00 -12.28 28.93
N SER A 441 6.51 -13.18 29.79
CA SER A 441 6.08 -13.31 31.19
C SER A 441 6.34 -12.03 31.98
N LYS A 442 7.47 -11.34 31.74
CA LYS A 442 7.73 -10.02 32.36
C LYS A 442 6.66 -9.00 31.99
N SER A 443 6.27 -8.91 30.72
CA SER A 443 5.27 -7.94 30.26
C SER A 443 3.85 -8.34 30.68
N ALA A 444 3.52 -9.63 30.67
CA ALA A 444 2.25 -10.16 31.19
C ALA A 444 2.09 -9.87 32.69
N LYS A 445 3.14 -10.08 33.51
CA LYS A 445 3.14 -9.71 34.93
C LYS A 445 2.98 -8.21 35.13
N SER A 446 3.65 -7.38 34.34
CA SER A 446 3.50 -5.92 34.40
C SER A 446 2.06 -5.48 34.07
N ALA A 447 1.43 -6.09 33.06
CA ALA A 447 0.06 -5.80 32.69
C ALA A 447 -0.93 -6.24 33.78
N LEU A 448 -0.72 -7.42 34.40
CA LEU A 448 -1.52 -7.89 35.53
C LEU A 448 -1.38 -6.99 36.76
N PHE A 449 -0.17 -6.54 37.09
CA PHE A 449 0.04 -5.60 38.18
C PHE A 449 -0.68 -4.26 37.92
N TYR A 450 -0.61 -3.77 36.68
CA TYR A 450 -1.35 -2.55 36.30
C TYR A 450 -2.86 -2.75 36.42
N ARG A 451 -3.38 -3.91 36.02
CA ARG A 451 -4.80 -4.29 36.15
C ARG A 451 -5.28 -4.25 37.61
N LEU A 452 -4.55 -4.86 38.54
CA LEU A 452 -4.88 -4.86 39.98
C LEU A 452 -4.92 -3.43 40.54
N LYS A 453 -3.99 -2.58 40.09
CA LYS A 453 -3.98 -1.17 40.47
C LYS A 453 -5.22 -0.43 39.96
N ILE A 454 -5.65 -0.67 38.73
CA ILE A 454 -6.88 -0.09 38.17
C ILE A 454 -8.11 -0.55 38.96
N GLU A 455 -8.20 -1.83 39.34
CA GLU A 455 -9.29 -2.35 40.19
C GLU A 455 -9.33 -1.66 41.55
N ASN A 456 -8.18 -1.48 42.19
CA ASN A 456 -8.11 -0.75 43.46
C ASN A 456 -8.59 0.71 43.31
N ILE A 457 -8.26 1.37 42.20
CA ILE A 457 -8.75 2.73 41.92
C ILE A 457 -10.26 2.73 41.70
N ALA A 458 -10.80 1.75 40.95
CA ALA A 458 -12.23 1.59 40.79
C ALA A 458 -12.93 1.37 42.14
N SER A 459 -12.36 0.57 43.05
CA SER A 459 -12.89 0.39 44.41
C SER A 459 -12.92 1.72 45.18
N ILE A 460 -11.85 2.52 45.12
CA ILE A 460 -11.81 3.84 45.77
C ILE A 460 -12.91 4.76 45.22
N LEU A 461 -13.15 4.74 43.91
CA LEU A 461 -14.20 5.54 43.26
C LEU A 461 -15.59 5.08 43.68
N LYS A 462 -15.82 3.76 43.70
CA LYS A 462 -17.05 3.14 44.21
C LYS A 462 -17.34 3.61 45.64
N ASP A 463 -16.40 3.41 46.56
CA ASP A 463 -16.57 3.81 47.96
C ASP A 463 -16.82 5.32 48.08
N THR A 464 -16.21 6.12 47.21
CA THR A 464 -16.42 7.57 47.19
C THR A 464 -17.85 7.93 46.79
N CYS A 465 -18.40 7.26 45.77
CA CYS A 465 -19.77 7.50 45.34
C CYS A 465 -20.78 7.01 46.38
N GLU A 466 -20.58 5.81 46.94
CA GLU A 466 -21.45 5.24 47.98
C GLU A 466 -21.48 6.11 49.24
N ASN A 467 -20.32 6.57 49.73
CA ASN A 467 -20.25 7.46 50.90
C ASN A 467 -20.91 8.83 50.67
N LEU A 468 -20.99 9.28 49.42
CA LEU A 468 -21.67 10.51 49.04
C LEU A 468 -23.14 10.28 48.66
N GLY A 469 -23.61 9.04 48.53
CA GLY A 469 -24.93 8.75 47.97
C GLY A 469 -25.07 9.29 46.54
N ILE A 470 -23.99 9.19 45.74
CA ILE A 470 -23.99 9.56 44.32
C ILE A 470 -24.29 8.30 43.52
N GLU A 471 -25.31 8.34 42.67
CA GLU A 471 -25.58 7.27 41.71
C GLU A 471 -24.49 7.27 40.63
N TYR A 472 -23.97 6.09 40.29
CA TYR A 472 -22.84 5.95 39.39
C TYR A 472 -22.92 4.68 38.57
N ALA A 473 -22.18 4.62 37.45
CA ALA A 473 -21.96 3.37 36.73
C ALA A 473 -20.53 3.32 36.17
N PHE A 474 -19.86 2.16 36.29
CA PHE A 474 -18.60 1.95 35.58
C PHE A 474 -18.87 1.68 34.10
N LEU A 475 -17.96 2.13 33.24
CA LEU A 475 -18.07 1.95 31.79
C LEU A 475 -16.90 1.13 31.25
N LYS A 476 -17.13 0.47 30.11
CA LYS A 476 -16.12 -0.23 29.30
C LYS A 476 -15.39 -1.33 30.08
N GLY A 477 -14.24 -1.02 30.68
CA GLY A 477 -13.34 -2.03 31.20
C GLY A 477 -13.90 -2.87 32.33
N PRO A 478 -14.26 -2.25 33.45
CA PRO A 478 -14.85 -2.97 34.57
C PRO A 478 -16.12 -3.74 34.20
N THR A 479 -16.90 -3.28 33.22
CA THR A 479 -18.13 -3.97 32.79
C THR A 479 -17.85 -5.15 31.85
N VAL A 480 -16.81 -5.08 31.02
CA VAL A 480 -16.48 -6.14 30.05
C VAL A 480 -15.61 -7.25 30.65
N ALA A 481 -14.74 -6.93 31.60
CA ALA A 481 -13.79 -7.88 32.16
C ALA A 481 -14.41 -9.18 32.71
N PRO A 482 -15.59 -9.18 33.39
CA PRO A 482 -16.23 -10.41 33.84
C PRO A 482 -16.56 -11.42 32.74
N PHE A 483 -16.64 -10.98 31.47
CA PHE A 483 -16.94 -11.83 30.33
C PHE A 483 -15.69 -12.43 29.68
N TYR A 484 -14.49 -12.15 30.18
CA TYR A 484 -13.28 -12.87 29.77
C TYR A 484 -13.16 -14.18 30.55
N ALA A 485 -12.65 -15.24 29.91
CA ALA A 485 -12.41 -16.53 30.57
C ALA A 485 -11.48 -16.41 31.80
N VAL A 486 -10.55 -15.46 31.74
CA VAL A 486 -9.75 -15.00 32.88
C VAL A 486 -9.93 -13.47 32.96
N PRO A 487 -10.78 -12.94 33.87
CA PRO A 487 -11.13 -11.53 33.92
C PRO A 487 -9.92 -10.59 33.97
N GLU A 488 -8.86 -10.99 34.67
CA GLU A 488 -7.63 -10.23 34.85
C GLU A 488 -6.85 -10.03 33.54
N PHE A 489 -7.12 -10.83 32.51
CA PHE A 489 -6.46 -10.71 31.20
C PHE A 489 -7.05 -9.59 30.35
N ARG A 490 -8.24 -9.05 30.72
CA ARG A 490 -8.76 -7.83 30.11
C ARG A 490 -7.92 -6.64 30.60
N SER A 491 -6.97 -6.18 29.79
CA SER A 491 -6.18 -4.98 30.08
C SER A 491 -7.04 -3.72 30.21
N MET A 492 -6.71 -2.82 31.14
CA MET A 492 -7.38 -1.53 31.32
C MET A 492 -6.32 -0.42 31.35
N GLY A 493 -6.55 0.68 30.63
CA GLY A 493 -5.63 1.84 30.62
C GLY A 493 -6.07 2.95 31.57
N ASP A 494 -7.37 3.03 31.80
CA ASP A 494 -8.12 4.08 32.46
C ASP A 494 -9.28 3.47 33.28
N VAL A 495 -9.86 4.29 34.16
CA VAL A 495 -11.17 4.00 34.77
C VAL A 495 -12.17 5.03 34.30
N ASP A 496 -13.20 4.57 33.58
CA ASP A 496 -14.34 5.39 33.19
C ASP A 496 -15.49 5.24 34.18
N LEU A 497 -15.91 6.34 34.78
CA LEU A 497 -17.03 6.40 35.71
C LEU A 497 -18.07 7.40 35.23
N LEU A 498 -19.33 6.95 35.14
CA LEU A 498 -20.48 7.80 34.87
C LEU A 498 -21.09 8.28 36.19
N VAL A 499 -21.38 9.58 36.28
CA VAL A 499 -22.13 10.23 37.38
C VAL A 499 -23.08 11.28 36.82
N HIS A 500 -24.07 11.71 37.60
CA HIS A 500 -24.94 12.81 37.18
C HIS A 500 -24.17 14.13 37.03
N SER A 501 -24.60 14.99 36.11
CA SER A 501 -23.93 16.28 35.84
C SER A 501 -23.85 17.16 37.10
N GLU A 502 -24.90 17.15 37.93
CA GLU A 502 -25.02 17.87 39.19
C GLU A 502 -24.07 17.38 40.28
N ASP A 503 -23.63 16.11 40.23
CA ASP A 503 -22.74 15.52 41.23
C ASP A 503 -21.26 15.77 40.95
N ARG A 504 -20.94 16.31 39.76
CA ARG A 504 -19.56 16.65 39.36
C ARG A 504 -18.81 17.50 40.39
N PRO A 505 -19.35 18.60 40.95
CA PRO A 505 -18.63 19.40 41.95
C PRO A 505 -18.32 18.61 43.23
N ARG A 506 -19.25 17.73 43.65
CA ARG A 506 -19.09 16.87 44.83
C ARG A 506 -17.98 15.85 44.59
N MET A 507 -17.98 15.21 43.41
CA MET A 507 -16.93 14.31 42.97
C MET A 507 -15.56 15.00 42.93
N LEU A 508 -15.45 16.18 42.32
CA LEU A 508 -14.21 16.95 42.29
C LEU A 508 -13.67 17.20 43.69
N SER A 509 -14.50 17.69 44.62
CA SER A 509 -14.09 17.95 45.99
C SER A 509 -13.58 16.68 46.69
N ALA A 510 -14.30 15.57 46.53
CA ALA A 510 -13.95 14.30 47.17
C ALA A 510 -12.67 13.68 46.61
N LEU A 511 -12.49 13.68 45.29
CA LEU A 511 -11.30 13.14 44.63
C LEU A 511 -10.04 13.95 44.99
N LEU A 512 -10.12 15.29 45.01
CA LEU A 512 -9.00 16.14 45.44
C LEU A 512 -8.59 15.85 46.89
N LYS A 513 -9.57 15.69 47.81
CA LYS A 513 -9.30 15.33 49.21
C LYS A 513 -8.64 13.95 49.35
N LYS A 514 -8.94 13.01 48.45
CA LYS A 514 -8.32 11.68 48.39
C LYS A 514 -6.98 11.65 47.66
N GLY A 515 -6.46 12.80 47.21
CA GLY A 515 -5.14 12.94 46.60
C GLY A 515 -5.12 12.74 45.08
N PHE A 516 -6.27 12.73 44.41
CA PHE A 516 -6.33 12.74 42.95
C PHE A 516 -5.88 14.11 42.43
N THR A 517 -5.17 14.11 41.31
CA THR A 517 -4.79 15.35 40.62
C THR A 517 -5.73 15.60 39.46
N ASN A 518 -6.47 16.72 39.49
CA ASN A 518 -7.27 17.14 38.34
C ASN A 518 -6.36 17.58 37.18
N LYS A 519 -6.54 16.97 36.01
CA LYS A 519 -5.81 17.28 34.75
C LYS A 519 -6.74 17.75 33.64
N SER A 520 -8.01 18.02 33.94
CA SER A 520 -9.01 18.49 32.98
C SER A 520 -8.52 19.77 32.28
N HIS A 521 -8.68 19.82 30.95
CA HIS A 521 -8.41 21.02 30.18
C HIS A 521 -9.61 21.98 30.25
N HIS A 522 -9.37 23.28 30.48
CA HIS A 522 -10.44 24.28 30.56
C HIS A 522 -11.20 24.33 29.22
N ASN A 523 -12.51 23.99 29.27
CA ASN A 523 -13.51 23.87 28.19
C ASN A 523 -13.86 22.45 27.67
N GLU A 524 -13.48 21.35 28.32
CA GLU A 524 -13.70 20.01 27.72
C GLU A 524 -14.72 19.12 28.46
N HIS A 525 -15.34 18.26 27.65
CA HIS A 525 -16.45 17.37 27.95
C HIS A 525 -16.10 16.25 28.96
N GLU A 526 -14.82 15.88 29.06
CA GLU A 526 -14.29 14.76 29.84
C GLU A 526 -13.50 15.31 31.05
N TRP A 527 -13.87 14.90 32.28
CA TRP A 527 -13.16 15.32 33.50
C TRP A 527 -12.09 14.31 33.86
N VAL A 528 -10.84 14.66 33.55
CA VAL A 528 -9.69 13.77 33.66
C VAL A 528 -8.95 13.99 34.97
N PHE A 529 -8.78 12.92 35.73
CA PHE A 529 -8.02 12.87 36.98
C PHE A 529 -6.88 11.87 36.86
N TRP A 530 -5.82 12.12 37.63
CA TRP A 530 -4.67 11.23 37.73
C TRP A 530 -4.48 10.80 39.18
N TYR A 531 -4.38 9.49 39.40
CA TYR A 531 -4.14 8.92 40.72
C TYR A 531 -3.21 7.71 40.64
N SER A 532 -2.17 7.72 41.47
CA SER A 532 -1.15 6.68 41.51
C SER A 532 -0.45 6.42 40.16
N GLY A 533 -0.58 7.28 39.14
CA GLY A 533 -0.05 7.06 37.79
C GLY A 533 -0.98 6.25 36.88
N ALA A 534 -2.29 6.29 37.15
CA ALA A 534 -3.35 5.88 36.23
C ALA A 534 -4.31 7.04 36.00
N GLU A 535 -4.98 7.01 34.86
CA GLU A 535 -5.97 7.99 34.45
C GLU A 535 -7.37 7.55 34.88
N VAL A 536 -8.18 8.51 35.31
CA VAL A 536 -9.59 8.32 35.67
C VAL A 536 -10.39 9.38 34.95
N GLU A 537 -11.39 8.94 34.21
CA GLU A 537 -12.30 9.82 33.46
C GLU A 537 -13.68 9.79 34.12
N ILE A 538 -14.14 10.97 34.54
CA ILE A 538 -15.49 11.16 35.08
C ILE A 538 -16.38 11.74 33.97
N HIS A 539 -17.37 10.95 33.58
CA HIS A 539 -18.33 11.24 32.52
C HIS A 539 -19.67 11.62 33.13
N ASP A 540 -20.39 12.53 32.48
CA ASP A 540 -21.81 12.81 32.76
C ASP A 540 -22.74 12.47 31.59
N LYS A 541 -22.15 11.97 30.51
CA LYS A 541 -22.79 11.54 29.28
C LYS A 541 -22.01 10.36 28.74
N LEU A 542 -22.69 9.41 28.10
CA LEU A 542 -21.99 8.31 27.42
C LEU A 542 -21.36 8.77 26.12
N ILE A 543 -22.01 9.72 25.44
CA ILE A 543 -21.48 10.29 24.21
C ILE A 543 -21.62 11.81 24.22
N TYR A 544 -20.58 12.48 23.73
CA TYR A 544 -20.60 13.92 23.54
C TYR A 544 -20.85 14.22 22.05
N LYS A 545 -21.44 15.38 21.75
CA LYS A 545 -21.86 15.76 20.40
C LYS A 545 -20.64 15.85 19.46
N GLU A 546 -20.42 14.79 18.70
CA GLU A 546 -19.39 14.70 17.68
C GLU A 546 -20.00 14.92 16.28
N VAL A 547 -19.18 15.30 15.32
CA VAL A 547 -19.58 15.58 13.92
C VAL A 547 -20.29 14.40 13.24
N PHE A 548 -20.11 13.18 13.74
CA PHE A 548 -20.58 11.92 13.12
C PHE A 548 -21.67 11.20 13.92
N ASN A 549 -22.06 11.73 15.08
CA ASN A 549 -23.11 11.09 15.85
C ASN A 549 -24.46 11.46 15.23
N ASP A 550 -25.29 10.45 14.98
CA ASP A 550 -26.70 10.65 14.64
C ASP A 550 -27.41 11.24 15.87
N GLU A 551 -28.31 12.20 15.68
CA GLU A 551 -29.08 12.78 16.79
C GLU A 551 -29.88 11.71 17.55
N LYS A 552 -30.29 10.63 16.88
CA LYS A 552 -30.93 9.47 17.51
C LYS A 552 -29.99 8.70 18.42
N GLN A 553 -28.72 8.56 18.03
CA GLN A 553 -27.70 7.90 18.85
C GLN A 553 -27.40 8.72 20.10
N ASP A 554 -27.26 10.05 19.96
CA ASP A 554 -27.05 10.97 21.08
C ASP A 554 -28.22 10.95 22.07
N ALA A 555 -29.44 11.02 21.58
CA ALA A 555 -30.64 10.96 22.42
C ALA A 555 -30.74 9.62 23.17
N PHE A 556 -30.53 8.50 22.48
CA PHE A 556 -30.65 7.17 23.10
C PHE A 556 -29.54 6.87 24.11
N LEU A 557 -28.27 7.10 23.75
CA LEU A 557 -27.14 6.75 24.63
C LEU A 557 -26.99 7.70 25.83
N ASN A 558 -27.47 8.94 25.73
CA ASN A 558 -27.46 9.86 26.87
C ASN A 558 -28.76 9.81 27.71
N ASP A 559 -29.71 8.94 27.36
CA ASP A 559 -30.84 8.55 28.20
C ASP A 559 -30.55 7.21 28.91
N MET A 560 -29.33 7.09 29.44
CA MET A 560 -28.78 5.84 29.99
C MET A 560 -29.25 5.53 31.41
N TRP A 561 -29.65 6.53 32.20
CA TRP A 561 -29.97 6.33 33.63
C TRP A 561 -31.18 5.41 33.84
N GLY A 562 -32.12 5.35 32.88
CA GLY A 562 -33.20 4.35 32.90
C GLY A 562 -32.73 2.91 32.71
N TYR A 563 -31.47 2.71 32.31
CA TYR A 563 -30.80 1.42 32.13
C TYR A 563 -29.71 1.17 33.18
N VAL A 564 -29.56 2.05 34.17
CA VAL A 564 -28.62 1.84 35.28
C VAL A 564 -29.37 1.15 36.42
N LYS A 565 -28.83 0.02 36.89
CA LYS A 565 -29.31 -0.70 38.07
C LYS A 565 -28.12 -1.23 38.87
N ASP A 566 -28.15 -1.04 40.18
CA ASP A 566 -27.09 -1.50 41.11
C ASP A 566 -25.68 -1.07 40.65
N SER A 567 -25.59 0.19 40.21
CA SER A 567 -24.38 0.83 39.69
C SER A 567 -23.76 0.19 38.45
N LYS A 568 -24.58 -0.51 37.65
CA LYS A 568 -24.21 -1.13 36.38
C LYS A 568 -25.21 -0.75 35.30
N LEU A 569 -24.73 -0.59 34.07
CA LEU A 569 -25.60 -0.51 32.91
C LEU A 569 -26.17 -1.90 32.60
N ASP A 570 -27.43 -1.94 32.16
CA ASP A 570 -28.03 -3.11 31.51
C ASP A 570 -27.10 -3.66 30.43
N GLU A 571 -26.96 -4.99 30.35
CA GLU A 571 -25.98 -5.62 29.49
C GLU A 571 -26.28 -5.41 27.99
N SER A 572 -27.56 -5.39 27.62
CA SER A 572 -27.96 -5.13 26.22
C SER A 572 -27.69 -3.68 25.84
N PHE A 573 -27.97 -2.74 26.74
CA PHE A 573 -27.65 -1.33 26.55
C PHE A 573 -26.14 -1.08 26.49
N ASN A 574 -25.37 -1.66 27.42
CA ASN A 574 -23.91 -1.60 27.46
C ASN A 574 -23.29 -2.19 26.18
N PHE A 575 -23.85 -3.27 25.65
CA PHE A 575 -23.39 -3.86 24.38
C PHE A 575 -23.53 -2.91 23.18
N ILE A 576 -24.67 -2.21 23.07
CA ILE A 576 -24.85 -1.16 22.04
C ILE A 576 -23.85 -0.02 22.25
N TYR A 577 -23.61 0.38 23.50
CA TYR A 577 -22.59 1.38 23.82
C TYR A 577 -21.18 0.96 23.40
N LEU A 578 -20.78 -0.31 23.60
CA LEU A 578 -19.48 -0.84 23.15
C LEU A 578 -19.33 -0.77 21.62
N LEU A 579 -20.39 -1.12 20.86
CA LEU A 579 -20.40 -0.99 19.40
C LEU A 579 -20.26 0.47 18.97
N HIS A 580 -20.99 1.39 19.61
CA HIS A 580 -20.87 2.82 19.32
C HIS A 580 -19.46 3.34 19.63
N HIS A 581 -18.87 2.91 20.74
CA HIS A 581 -17.52 3.28 21.13
C HIS A 581 -16.47 2.78 20.13
N LEU A 582 -16.63 1.55 19.62
CA LEU A 582 -15.80 1.02 18.53
C LEU A 582 -15.97 1.84 17.24
N LYS A 583 -17.21 2.23 16.89
CA LYS A 583 -17.50 3.11 15.73
C LYS A 583 -16.76 4.45 15.86
N LYS A 584 -16.81 5.08 17.04
CA LYS A 584 -16.08 6.32 17.36
C LYS A 584 -14.58 6.15 17.15
N HIS A 585 -13.99 5.07 17.65
CA HIS A 585 -12.55 4.81 17.49
C HIS A 585 -12.14 4.59 16.02
N LEU A 586 -12.89 3.77 15.26
CA LEU A 586 -12.62 3.56 13.83
C LEU A 586 -12.77 4.86 13.01
N THR A 587 -13.63 5.76 13.47
CA THR A 587 -13.85 7.06 12.83
C THR A 587 -12.74 8.05 13.15
N SER A 588 -12.21 8.07 14.37
CA SER A 588 -11.33 9.14 14.88
C SER A 588 -9.86 8.73 15.09
N SER A 589 -9.58 7.88 16.07
CA SER A 589 -8.23 7.58 16.55
C SER A 589 -7.62 6.31 15.97
N GLY A 590 -8.44 5.39 15.45
CA GLY A 590 -8.11 4.00 15.14
C GLY A 590 -8.48 3.05 16.28
N ALA A 591 -8.60 1.75 15.97
CA ALA A 591 -8.93 0.66 16.90
C ALA A 591 -8.01 -0.56 16.70
N GLY A 592 -7.86 -1.37 17.74
CA GLY A 592 -7.12 -2.64 17.72
C GLY A 592 -8.02 -3.85 17.99
N PHE A 593 -7.46 -5.06 17.96
CA PHE A 593 -8.23 -6.29 18.21
C PHE A 593 -8.89 -6.36 19.58
N ARG A 594 -8.34 -5.73 20.63
CA ARG A 594 -8.95 -5.76 21.98
C ARG A 594 -10.41 -5.29 21.95
N GLN A 595 -10.72 -4.21 21.25
CA GLN A 595 -12.10 -3.71 21.20
C GLN A 595 -13.06 -4.68 20.49
N PHE A 596 -12.59 -5.39 19.46
CA PHE A 596 -13.39 -6.46 18.82
C PHE A 596 -13.48 -7.70 19.71
N PHE A 597 -12.42 -8.00 20.45
CA PHE A 597 -12.38 -9.11 21.40
C PHE A 597 -13.31 -8.86 22.60
N ASP A 598 -13.40 -7.63 23.08
CA ASP A 598 -14.39 -7.19 24.09
C ASP A 598 -15.83 -7.54 23.60
N ILE A 599 -16.17 -7.22 22.35
CA ILE A 599 -17.47 -7.57 21.74
C ILE A 599 -17.68 -9.08 21.65
N ALA A 600 -16.65 -9.84 21.24
CA ALA A 600 -16.72 -11.29 21.12
C ALA A 600 -16.90 -11.98 22.49
N CYS A 601 -16.17 -11.53 23.52
CA CYS A 601 -16.32 -12.01 24.90
C CYS A 601 -17.74 -11.80 25.42
N VAL A 602 -18.27 -10.57 25.30
CA VAL A 602 -19.63 -10.25 25.77
C VAL A 602 -20.67 -11.08 25.02
N THR A 603 -20.54 -11.17 23.69
CA THR A 603 -21.47 -11.96 22.84
C THR A 603 -21.50 -13.43 23.23
N LYS A 604 -20.33 -14.01 23.51
CA LYS A 604 -20.18 -15.43 23.84
C LYS A 604 -20.62 -15.76 25.26
N ASN A 605 -20.29 -14.90 26.22
CA ASN A 605 -20.35 -15.23 27.65
C ASN A 605 -21.48 -14.51 28.41
N CYS A 606 -22.09 -13.45 27.86
CA CYS A 606 -23.23 -12.78 28.49
C CYS A 606 -24.56 -13.43 28.06
N LYS A 607 -25.20 -14.13 28.99
CA LYS A 607 -26.49 -14.81 28.76
C LYS A 607 -27.70 -13.88 28.85
N GLU A 608 -27.52 -12.67 29.37
CA GLU A 608 -28.58 -11.70 29.64
C GLU A 608 -28.86 -10.78 28.43
N LEU A 609 -28.12 -10.94 27.33
CA LEU A 609 -28.31 -10.15 26.11
C LEU A 609 -29.66 -10.47 25.45
N ASN A 610 -30.49 -9.45 25.28
CA ASN A 610 -31.71 -9.51 24.51
C ASN A 610 -31.43 -9.19 23.04
N TRP A 611 -31.11 -10.21 22.25
CA TRP A 611 -30.73 -10.05 20.83
C TRP A 611 -31.82 -9.45 19.95
N GLU A 612 -33.09 -9.74 20.23
CA GLU A 612 -34.22 -9.16 19.50
C GLU A 612 -34.27 -7.64 19.71
N TRP A 613 -34.18 -7.21 20.98
CA TRP A 613 -34.14 -5.79 21.34
C TRP A 613 -32.88 -5.10 20.80
N ILE A 614 -31.71 -5.72 20.93
CA ILE A 614 -30.44 -5.20 20.41
C ILE A 614 -30.55 -4.96 18.90
N PHE A 615 -31.05 -5.93 18.15
CA PHE A 615 -31.22 -5.82 16.70
C PHE A 615 -32.17 -4.68 16.33
N GLU A 616 -33.34 -4.60 16.99
CA GLU A 616 -34.31 -3.54 16.76
C GLU A 616 -33.70 -2.16 17.04
N LYS A 617 -32.98 -2.01 18.16
CA LYS A 617 -32.31 -0.76 18.51
C LYS A 617 -31.20 -0.41 17.53
N LEU A 618 -30.33 -1.34 17.15
CA LEU A 618 -29.28 -1.09 16.15
C LEU A 618 -29.85 -0.65 14.81
N LYS A 619 -30.99 -1.22 14.39
CA LYS A 619 -31.71 -0.78 13.18
C LYS A 619 -32.23 0.65 13.33
N ASN A 620 -32.90 0.95 14.44
CA ASN A 620 -33.46 2.28 14.72
C ASN A 620 -32.39 3.38 14.85
N LEU A 621 -31.19 3.00 15.28
CA LEU A 621 -30.02 3.86 15.44
C LEU A 621 -29.13 3.96 14.20
N ASN A 622 -29.50 3.34 13.07
CA ASN A 622 -28.67 3.27 11.85
C ASN A 622 -27.27 2.67 12.10
N MET A 623 -27.18 1.68 12.99
CA MET A 623 -25.93 1.00 13.36
C MET A 623 -25.90 -0.47 12.95
N LEU A 624 -26.98 -1.00 12.38
CA LEU A 624 -27.10 -2.42 12.06
C LEU A 624 -26.03 -2.91 11.07
N ASP A 625 -25.81 -2.20 9.96
CA ASP A 625 -24.80 -2.59 8.97
C ASP A 625 -23.38 -2.59 9.55
N PHE A 626 -23.08 -1.61 10.40
CA PHE A 626 -21.82 -1.53 11.12
C PHE A 626 -21.63 -2.68 12.11
N ALA A 627 -22.68 -2.99 12.89
CA ALA A 627 -22.67 -4.08 13.84
C ALA A 627 -22.48 -5.43 13.12
N ASN A 628 -23.24 -5.69 12.05
CA ASN A 628 -23.09 -6.89 11.23
C ASN A 628 -21.68 -7.04 10.67
N LEU A 629 -21.06 -5.95 10.19
CA LEU A 629 -19.67 -5.99 9.77
C LEU A 629 -18.73 -6.37 10.92
N CYS A 630 -18.89 -5.78 12.11
CA CYS A 630 -18.10 -6.13 13.29
C CYS A 630 -18.28 -7.59 13.68
N PHE A 631 -19.51 -8.11 13.63
CA PHE A 631 -19.82 -9.50 13.94
C PHE A 631 -19.21 -10.47 12.94
N THR A 632 -19.27 -10.18 11.64
CA THR A 632 -18.56 -10.99 10.63
C THR A 632 -17.06 -11.00 10.87
N LEU A 633 -16.46 -9.84 11.17
CA LEU A 633 -15.03 -9.76 11.48
C LEU A 633 -14.67 -10.54 12.75
N CYS A 634 -15.42 -10.39 13.84
CA CYS A 634 -15.23 -11.14 15.08
C CYS A 634 -15.37 -12.64 14.86
N SER A 635 -16.40 -13.07 14.11
CA SER A 635 -16.63 -14.48 13.81
C SER A 635 -15.45 -15.08 13.05
N ARG A 636 -14.91 -14.38 12.04
CA ARG A 636 -13.76 -14.84 11.27
C ARG A 636 -12.43 -14.76 12.01
N TRP A 637 -12.22 -13.74 12.83
CA TRP A 637 -10.97 -13.56 13.58
C TRP A 637 -10.87 -14.46 14.80
N PHE A 638 -11.99 -14.73 15.48
CA PHE A 638 -12.00 -15.40 16.77
C PHE A 638 -12.73 -16.74 16.76
N ASP A 639 -13.23 -17.19 15.60
CA ASP A 639 -13.92 -18.47 15.44
C ASP A 639 -15.04 -18.64 16.48
N THR A 640 -15.96 -17.69 16.49
CA THR A 640 -17.07 -17.66 17.44
C THR A 640 -18.37 -17.36 16.70
N ASP A 641 -19.46 -17.98 17.16
CA ASP A 641 -20.80 -17.57 16.74
C ASP A 641 -21.11 -16.19 17.34
N MET A 642 -21.73 -15.36 16.50
CA MET A 642 -22.18 -14.02 16.86
C MET A 642 -23.71 -13.97 16.80
N ASN A 643 -24.36 -15.00 17.36
CA ASN A 643 -25.81 -15.23 17.38
C ASN A 643 -26.47 -15.08 15.99
N GLY A 644 -25.85 -15.63 14.95
CA GLY A 644 -26.41 -15.63 13.60
C GLY A 644 -26.38 -14.29 12.85
N PHE A 645 -25.75 -13.24 13.43
CA PHE A 645 -25.64 -11.91 12.78
C PHE A 645 -24.39 -11.75 11.89
N ALA A 646 -23.57 -12.79 11.75
CA ALA A 646 -22.43 -12.79 10.83
C ALA A 646 -22.92 -13.03 9.39
N GLY A 647 -22.70 -12.04 8.52
CA GLY A 647 -22.98 -12.13 7.08
C GLY A 647 -21.73 -12.35 6.23
N GLY A 648 -21.92 -12.44 4.91
CA GLY A 648 -20.82 -12.47 3.94
C GLY A 648 -20.02 -11.17 3.93
N ILE A 649 -18.70 -11.28 3.75
CA ILE A 649 -17.77 -10.15 3.59
C ILE A 649 -16.96 -10.37 2.32
N ASP A 650 -16.71 -9.29 1.59
CA ASP A 650 -15.76 -9.29 0.49
C ASP A 650 -14.36 -9.67 1.00
N GLU A 651 -13.76 -10.70 0.41
CA GLU A 651 -12.47 -11.25 0.88
C GLU A 651 -11.34 -10.22 0.77
N ASP A 652 -11.36 -9.36 -0.25
CA ASP A 652 -10.40 -8.27 -0.40
C ASP A 652 -10.52 -7.27 0.75
N PHE A 653 -11.75 -6.92 1.12
CA PHE A 653 -12.00 -6.05 2.25
C PHE A 653 -11.67 -6.71 3.60
N TYR A 654 -11.97 -8.00 3.80
CA TYR A 654 -11.62 -8.72 5.04
C TYR A 654 -10.12 -8.64 5.33
N GLU A 655 -9.29 -8.89 4.32
CA GLU A 655 -7.84 -8.80 4.44
C GLU A 655 -7.38 -7.36 4.64
N GLU A 656 -7.94 -6.40 3.90
CA GLU A 656 -7.66 -4.97 4.08
C GLU A 656 -7.96 -4.51 5.51
N ALA A 657 -9.12 -4.92 6.04
CA ALA A 657 -9.55 -4.61 7.39
C ALA A 657 -8.63 -5.26 8.44
N THR A 658 -8.28 -6.54 8.27
CA THR A 658 -7.38 -7.27 9.16
C THR A 658 -6.00 -6.60 9.23
N GLU A 659 -5.41 -6.27 8.08
CA GLU A 659 -4.13 -5.56 8.00
C GLU A 659 -4.21 -4.18 8.64
N LYS A 660 -5.30 -3.45 8.41
CA LYS A 660 -5.52 -2.13 9.01
C LYS A 660 -5.60 -2.20 10.53
N ILE A 661 -6.36 -3.15 11.09
CA ILE A 661 -6.48 -3.31 12.55
C ILE A 661 -5.13 -3.72 13.15
N LEU A 662 -4.42 -4.70 12.58
CA LEU A 662 -3.05 -5.06 12.98
C LEU A 662 -2.10 -3.85 12.95
N ALA A 663 -2.21 -3.01 11.92
CA ALA A 663 -1.38 -1.82 11.76
C ALA A 663 -1.73 -0.68 12.72
N ASN A 664 -2.95 -0.59 13.24
CA ASN A 664 -3.38 0.50 14.12
C ASN A 664 -2.93 0.33 15.58
N GLY A 665 -3.09 -0.88 16.14
CA GLY A 665 -3.02 -1.06 17.60
C GLY A 665 -4.20 -0.42 18.34
N ILE A 666 -4.25 -0.53 19.68
CA ILE A 666 -5.43 -0.09 20.46
C ILE A 666 -5.79 1.38 20.28
N PHE A 667 -4.79 2.26 20.16
CA PHE A 667 -5.00 3.71 20.09
C PHE A 667 -4.83 4.31 18.69
N GLY A 668 -4.51 3.47 17.69
CA GLY A 668 -4.25 3.91 16.30
C GLY A 668 -3.11 4.93 16.11
N PHE A 669 -2.38 5.32 17.15
CA PHE A 669 -1.25 6.26 17.09
C PHE A 669 -0.03 5.76 16.31
N SER A 670 -0.02 4.48 15.91
CA SER A 670 1.06 3.91 15.10
C SER A 670 0.89 4.11 13.59
N ASP A 671 -0.28 4.60 13.14
CA ASP A 671 -0.52 5.05 11.76
C ASP A 671 -0.61 6.58 11.70
N ASP A 672 0.37 7.21 11.05
CA ASP A 672 0.41 8.67 10.79
C ASP A 672 -0.86 9.16 10.07
N ASN A 673 -1.63 8.28 9.41
CA ASN A 673 -2.89 8.63 8.75
C ASN A 673 -4.04 8.92 9.73
N ASN A 674 -4.03 8.42 10.97
CA ASN A 674 -5.16 8.62 11.89
C ASN A 674 -5.26 10.07 12.42
N GLN A 675 -4.12 10.70 12.73
CA GLN A 675 -4.10 12.14 13.06
C GLN A 675 -4.57 13.00 11.87
N PHE A 676 -4.32 12.55 10.65
CA PHE A 676 -4.78 13.19 9.43
C PHE A 676 -6.28 12.96 9.19
N ASN A 677 -6.80 11.75 9.42
CA ASN A 677 -8.22 11.42 9.31
C ASN A 677 -9.07 12.25 10.27
N MET A 678 -8.62 12.48 11.51
CA MET A 678 -9.28 13.43 12.42
C MET A 678 -9.39 14.84 11.84
N SER A 679 -8.35 15.29 11.12
CA SER A 679 -8.35 16.61 10.49
C SER A 679 -9.29 16.68 9.27
N VAL A 680 -9.39 15.61 8.48
CA VAL A 680 -10.33 15.48 7.35
C VAL A 680 -11.77 15.42 7.84
N ASN A 681 -12.01 14.69 8.92
CA ASN A 681 -13.31 14.52 9.52
C ASN A 681 -13.92 15.85 10.00
N ARG A 682 -13.12 16.74 10.62
CA ARG A 682 -13.55 18.10 10.98
C ARG A 682 -13.90 18.97 9.77
N VAL A 683 -13.36 18.67 8.59
CA VAL A 683 -13.63 19.42 7.34
C VAL A 683 -14.94 18.99 6.69
N LYS A 684 -15.31 17.72 6.81
CA LYS A 684 -16.56 17.15 6.28
C LYS A 684 -17.81 17.83 6.90
N ALA A 685 -17.70 18.31 8.15
CA ALA A 685 -18.76 18.99 8.90
C ALA A 685 -19.16 20.39 8.39
N GLY A 686 -18.33 21.04 7.58
CA GLY A 686 -18.51 22.44 7.18
C GLY A 686 -19.35 22.60 5.91
N LYS A 687 -20.35 23.50 5.94
CA LYS A 687 -21.18 23.86 4.76
C LYS A 687 -20.37 24.34 3.54
N ASN A 688 -19.13 24.82 3.74
CA ASN A 688 -18.20 25.18 2.67
C ASN A 688 -16.81 24.57 2.90
N ARG A 689 -16.64 23.33 2.40
CA ARG A 689 -15.51 22.40 2.69
C ARG A 689 -14.12 23.01 2.53
N PHE A 690 -13.90 23.85 1.52
CA PHE A 690 -12.60 24.50 1.29
C PHE A 690 -12.33 25.65 2.28
N PHE A 691 -13.33 26.49 2.52
CA PHE A 691 -13.19 27.68 3.35
C PHE A 691 -13.11 27.35 4.85
N THR A 692 -13.89 26.37 5.33
CA THR A 692 -13.83 25.91 6.73
C THR A 692 -12.48 25.28 7.06
N TYR A 693 -11.91 24.51 6.12
CA TYR A 693 -10.58 23.94 6.28
C TYR A 693 -9.48 25.00 6.31
N PHE A 694 -9.50 25.91 5.33
CA PHE A 694 -8.60 27.04 5.26
C PHE A 694 -8.68 27.89 6.53
N SER A 695 -9.88 28.16 7.04
CA SER A 695 -10.07 28.94 8.28
C SER A 695 -9.49 28.27 9.53
N THR A 696 -9.61 26.94 9.64
CA THR A 696 -9.08 26.16 10.78
C THR A 696 -7.55 26.16 10.77
N VAL A 697 -6.95 25.99 9.60
CA VAL A 697 -5.50 26.07 9.43
C VAL A 697 -5.00 27.50 9.66
N MET A 698 -5.70 28.51 9.14
CA MET A 698 -5.36 29.92 9.39
C MET A 698 -5.43 30.29 10.87
N ARG A 699 -6.42 29.78 11.62
CA ARG A 699 -6.47 29.97 13.09
C ARG A 699 -5.33 29.26 13.83
N SER A 700 -4.84 28.14 13.29
CA SER A 700 -3.68 27.42 13.86
C SER A 700 -2.36 28.12 13.56
N LEU A 701 -2.20 28.68 12.36
CA LEU A 701 -0.98 29.39 11.91
C LEU A 701 -0.94 30.83 12.46
N PHE A 702 -2.10 31.48 12.55
CA PHE A 702 -2.28 32.85 12.99
C PHE A 702 -3.32 32.92 14.13
N PRO A 703 -2.98 32.42 15.34
CA PRO A 703 -3.87 32.54 16.49
C PRO A 703 -4.14 34.00 16.84
N SER A 704 -5.32 34.26 17.40
CA SER A 704 -5.74 35.61 17.74
C SER A 704 -4.92 36.20 18.91
N TYR A 705 -4.92 37.53 18.99
CA TYR A 705 -4.28 38.28 20.08
C TYR A 705 -4.67 37.75 21.47
N LYS A 706 -5.97 37.54 21.71
CA LYS A 706 -6.50 37.03 22.99
C LYS A 706 -5.94 35.65 23.35
N SER A 707 -5.74 34.77 22.36
CA SER A 707 -5.17 33.44 22.56
C SER A 707 -3.67 33.50 22.85
N MET A 708 -2.93 34.37 22.16
CA MET A 708 -1.48 34.49 22.32
C MET A 708 -1.10 35.24 23.60
N SER A 709 -1.77 36.34 23.93
CA SER A 709 -1.46 37.18 25.10
C SER A 709 -1.72 36.48 26.44
N ALA A 710 -2.55 35.42 26.44
CA ALA A 710 -2.81 34.55 27.58
C ALA A 710 -1.63 33.61 27.93
N MET A 711 -0.72 33.33 26.98
CA MET A 711 0.39 32.40 27.22
C MET A 711 1.61 33.12 27.80
N GLN A 712 2.27 32.51 28.78
CA GLN A 712 3.35 33.13 29.54
C GLN A 712 4.59 33.49 28.67
N HIS A 713 4.93 32.67 27.68
CA HIS A 713 6.05 32.92 26.75
C HIS A 713 5.75 33.98 25.67
N TYR A 714 4.53 34.52 25.65
CA TYR A 714 4.06 35.60 24.78
C TYR A 714 3.72 36.86 25.60
N ALA A 715 4.22 36.99 26.83
CA ALA A 715 3.94 38.12 27.71
C ALA A 715 4.26 39.50 27.08
N PHE A 716 5.23 39.56 26.16
CA PHE A 716 5.57 40.78 25.41
C PHE A 716 4.45 41.31 24.50
N LEU A 717 3.40 40.52 24.23
CA LEU A 717 2.21 40.96 23.50
C LEU A 717 1.17 41.67 24.37
N ARG A 718 1.23 41.57 25.70
CA ARG A 718 0.22 42.20 26.56
C ARG A 718 0.22 43.71 26.34
N ASN A 719 -0.96 44.27 26.10
CA ASN A 719 -1.23 45.68 25.78
C ASN A 719 -0.54 46.19 24.50
N LYS A 720 -0.04 45.29 23.63
CA LYS A 720 0.67 45.63 22.39
C LYS A 720 0.19 44.77 21.22
N PRO A 721 -1.08 44.91 20.77
CA PRO A 721 -1.65 44.08 19.70
C PRO A 721 -0.94 44.25 18.35
N PHE A 722 -0.27 45.39 18.11
CA PHE A 722 0.54 45.61 16.91
C PHE A 722 1.77 44.68 16.80
N LEU A 723 2.18 44.02 17.90
CA LEU A 723 3.26 43.02 17.88
C LEU A 723 2.80 41.62 17.47
N LEU A 724 1.51 41.42 17.18
CA LEU A 724 0.94 40.13 16.82
C LEU A 724 1.60 39.46 15.60
N PRO A 725 1.90 40.18 14.49
CA PRO A 725 2.63 39.60 13.36
C PRO A 725 4.04 39.12 13.74
N ALA A 726 4.76 39.91 14.56
CA ALA A 726 6.08 39.54 15.05
C ALA A 726 6.02 38.28 15.95
N ALA A 727 4.93 38.13 16.70
CA ALA A 727 4.69 36.96 17.52
C ALA A 727 4.40 35.68 16.73
N TRP A 728 3.69 35.77 15.60
CA TRP A 728 3.49 34.64 14.69
C TRP A 728 4.82 34.17 14.09
N ILE A 729 5.68 35.12 13.70
CA ILE A 729 7.02 34.84 13.19
C ILE A 729 7.88 34.20 14.29
N TYR A 730 7.89 34.78 15.50
CA TYR A 730 8.59 34.23 16.65
C TYR A 730 8.10 32.82 16.99
N ARG A 731 6.79 32.55 16.95
CA ARG A 731 6.18 31.22 17.13
C ARG A 731 6.66 30.21 16.09
N ALA A 732 6.74 30.61 14.82
CA ALA A 732 7.26 29.75 13.76
C ALA A 732 8.74 29.38 14.00
N PHE A 733 9.58 30.36 14.33
CA PHE A 733 11.01 30.13 14.63
C PHE A 733 11.24 29.32 15.90
N TRP A 734 10.48 29.59 16.97
CA TRP A 734 10.55 28.85 18.23
C TRP A 734 10.15 27.37 18.05
N GLY A 735 9.09 27.11 17.27
CA GLY A 735 8.65 25.75 16.93
C GLY A 735 9.69 24.96 16.12
N ILE A 736 10.44 25.64 15.24
CA ILE A 736 11.54 25.05 14.47
C ILE A 736 12.75 24.75 15.36
N LYS A 737 13.11 25.67 16.27
CA LYS A 737 14.30 25.56 17.14
C LYS A 737 14.16 24.49 18.24
N ASN A 738 12.95 24.27 18.75
CA ASN A 738 12.69 23.32 19.86
C ASN A 738 12.19 21.93 19.41
N GLY A 739 12.52 21.49 18.20
CA GLY A 739 12.22 20.13 17.74
C GLY A 739 10.75 19.86 17.36
N LYS A 740 9.86 20.86 17.40
CA LYS A 740 8.44 20.74 17.00
C LYS A 740 8.18 20.94 15.50
N ARG A 741 9.25 20.93 14.68
CA ARG A 741 9.23 21.13 13.22
C ARG A 741 8.25 20.20 12.50
N LYS A 742 8.17 18.92 12.89
CA LYS A 742 7.25 17.93 12.30
C LYS A 742 5.78 18.34 12.42
N ARG A 743 5.37 18.90 13.57
CA ARG A 743 3.99 19.31 13.86
C ARG A 743 3.59 20.53 13.02
N PHE A 744 4.49 21.51 12.90
CA PHE A 744 4.31 22.69 12.04
C PHE A 744 4.24 22.33 10.55
N THR A 745 5.13 21.46 10.07
CA THR A 745 5.11 20.99 8.68
C THR A 745 3.91 20.10 8.37
N ALA A 746 3.40 19.32 9.34
CA ALA A 746 2.19 18.51 9.19
C ALA A 746 0.94 19.40 9.07
N SER A 747 0.82 20.45 9.89
CA SER A 747 -0.28 21.43 9.77
C SER A 747 -0.29 22.15 8.42
N ILE A 748 0.88 22.53 7.88
CA ILE A 748 0.99 23.16 6.55
C ILE A 748 0.76 22.14 5.43
N ALA A 749 1.35 20.95 5.51
CA ALA A 749 1.19 19.89 4.51
C ALA A 749 -0.26 19.42 4.40
N SER A 750 -1.03 19.48 5.50
CA SER A 750 -2.46 19.18 5.51
C SER A 750 -3.23 20.11 4.54
N VAL A 751 -2.91 21.42 4.48
CA VAL A 751 -3.53 22.41 3.57
C VAL A 751 -3.49 21.98 2.10
N PHE A 752 -2.44 21.27 1.71
CA PHE A 752 -2.20 20.83 0.33
C PHE A 752 -2.75 19.45 0.02
N VAL A 753 -3.52 18.85 0.92
CA VAL A 753 -4.06 17.51 0.71
C VAL A 753 -5.18 17.53 -0.33
N SER A 754 -4.84 16.97 -1.49
CA SER A 754 -5.67 16.83 -2.68
C SER A 754 -7.04 16.20 -2.39
N LYS A 755 -8.08 16.69 -3.07
CA LYS A 755 -9.44 16.11 -3.22
C LYS A 755 -9.44 14.57 -3.20
N LYS A 756 -8.48 13.94 -3.89
CA LYS A 756 -8.24 12.49 -3.91
C LYS A 756 -8.20 11.81 -2.53
N LYS A 757 -7.51 12.39 -1.54
CA LYS A 757 -7.41 11.80 -0.19
C LYS A 757 -8.69 11.97 0.63
N LEU A 758 -9.47 13.00 0.33
CA LEU A 758 -10.80 13.18 0.91
C LEU A 758 -11.74 12.09 0.36
N ASP A 759 -11.68 11.86 -0.95
CA ASP A 759 -12.45 10.81 -1.63
C ASP A 759 -12.05 9.41 -1.10
N GLU A 760 -10.76 9.13 -0.94
CA GLU A 760 -10.25 7.88 -0.33
C GLU A 760 -10.81 7.66 1.10
N ARG A 761 -10.87 8.71 1.94
CA ARG A 761 -11.45 8.59 3.29
C ARG A 761 -12.97 8.37 3.24
N VAL A 762 -13.67 8.97 2.29
CA VAL A 762 -15.12 8.74 2.12
C VAL A 762 -15.40 7.31 1.68
N GLU A 763 -14.63 6.78 0.74
CA GLU A 763 -14.73 5.37 0.34
C GLU A 763 -14.43 4.43 1.50
N GLU A 764 -13.40 4.74 2.30
CA GLU A 764 -13.06 3.96 3.48
C GLU A 764 -14.20 3.94 4.51
N MET A 765 -14.83 5.08 4.80
CA MET A 765 -15.98 5.14 5.72
C MET A 765 -17.14 4.28 5.22
N LYS A 766 -17.41 4.29 3.90
CA LYS A 766 -18.45 3.45 3.29
C LYS A 766 -18.15 1.96 3.40
N LYS A 767 -16.89 1.55 3.16
CA LYS A 767 -16.46 0.15 3.31
C LYS A 767 -16.64 -0.33 4.75
N TRP A 768 -16.28 0.51 5.71
CA TRP A 768 -16.42 0.25 7.14
C TRP A 768 -17.82 0.50 7.70
N LYS A 769 -18.81 0.87 6.87
CA LYS A 769 -20.18 1.18 7.29
C LYS A 769 -20.25 2.26 8.40
N LEU A 770 -19.37 3.25 8.30
CA LEU A 770 -19.24 4.34 9.29
C LEU A 770 -20.02 5.60 8.89
N ASP A 771 -20.61 5.63 7.69
CA ASP A 771 -21.30 6.79 7.14
C ASP A 771 -22.70 7.06 7.73
#